data_AF-A0A9E3R323-F1
#
_entry.id   AF-A0A9E3R323-F1
#
_cell.length_a   1.000
_cell.length_b   1.000
_cell.length_c   1.000
_cell.angle_alpha   90.00
_cell.angle_beta   90.00
_cell.angle_gamma   90.00
#
_symmetry.space_group_name_H-M   'P 1'
#
loop_
_entity.id
_entity.type
_entity.pdbx_description
1 polymer ?
#
loop_
_entity_poly.entity_id
_entity_poly.type
_entity_poly.pdbx_seq_one_letter_code
_entity_poly.pdbx_strand_id
1 'polypeptide(L)'
;MARLVVLVQIALRNLFASFINFIIGGIILVGTCTTVVGGGMLDSLDRSMSRSVIGSVAGHVQIYSTKSKDELALFGGMTGGDPELAAMTDFAKVKTALETLPNVKTVVPMGVSGALITSGNTVDLVLARLRDLYKVRDGKNVNPDLADLSGPALTEQIAAQKAHVRQIVNVLKGDYTKAKVLLKKDTEETREGEEALARVSDDGFWAGFDTDPYGSLEYLENRIAPLVTDSDLLFIRYAGTNLDTFQQSFDRMRVIDGQKVPEGHRGFLIAKFFYENNMKLKNARRLDQIKEALDEGNNRVIKGDPVLERLVKENQAQTRDVILQLDGIKTAQVIAALQKLLKTEQTDFAELLTSFFTTDDQNFRERYDFFYKEIAPKLQLYRVKVGDSLTIKAFTKSGYVQSVNVKVYGTFSFEGLEKSPLAGSMCLMDLMSFRDLYGYLTTDKLEEMKALKAGAQAKEVSREHAEDDLFGGGDVVEAQATAGVIDDKAQLSGTGQAMHQEDLVKRVYSREEIENGVVLNAAVMLKDPARLKQTIADINALSEKDGLSIKAVSWQDAAGLLGQFILVAKLVLFFFVGVIFVVAMVIINNAMMMATLQRTQTIGTMRAIGAQRSFVLTMVLVETLVLGLVFGVLGMGLGTGFMSYLGSHGINATTDIMYFFFSGPKLLPTLSAGNLIAALVIILVVSSLSTLIPAVIATRVSPLRAMQTDE
;
A
#
# COMPACT_ATOMS: atom_id res chain seq x y z
N MET A 1 48.20 -22.28 -31.55
CA MET A 1 48.61 -21.81 -30.21
C MET A 1 49.77 -20.83 -30.22
N ALA A 2 50.94 -21.13 -30.81
CA ALA A 2 52.12 -20.26 -30.76
C ALA A 2 51.88 -18.79 -31.23
N ARG A 3 51.10 -18.58 -32.31
CA ARG A 3 50.77 -17.23 -32.80
C ARG A 3 49.95 -16.40 -31.80
N LEU A 4 49.00 -17.02 -31.09
CA LEU A 4 48.16 -16.33 -30.10
C LEU A 4 48.99 -15.91 -28.88
N VAL A 5 49.88 -16.80 -28.41
CA VAL A 5 50.78 -16.53 -27.29
C VAL A 5 51.68 -15.32 -27.57
N VAL A 6 52.25 -15.24 -28.78
CA VAL A 6 53.07 -14.10 -29.19
C VAL A 6 52.24 -12.80 -29.22
N LEU A 7 51.02 -12.83 -29.75
CA LEU A 7 50.14 -11.65 -29.78
C LEU A 7 49.79 -11.15 -28.37
N VAL A 8 49.49 -12.07 -27.45
CA VAL A 8 49.20 -11.73 -26.05
C VAL A 8 50.42 -11.19 -25.33
N GLN A 9 51.61 -11.76 -25.56
CA GLN A 9 52.86 -11.22 -24.99
C GLN A 9 53.16 -9.80 -25.48
N ILE A 10 52.94 -9.53 -26.78
CA ILE A 10 53.10 -8.19 -27.34
C ILE A 10 52.08 -7.23 -26.72
N ALA A 11 50.81 -7.63 -26.59
CA ALA A 11 49.77 -6.84 -25.97
C ALA A 11 50.09 -6.48 -24.50
N LEU A 12 50.53 -7.45 -23.70
CA LEU A 12 50.92 -7.24 -22.29
C LEU A 12 52.11 -6.30 -22.16
N ARG A 13 53.12 -6.43 -23.02
CA ARG A 13 54.27 -5.52 -23.03
C ARG A 13 53.85 -4.09 -23.39
N ASN A 14 52.93 -3.95 -24.34
CA ASN A 14 52.46 -2.65 -24.81
C ASN A 14 51.50 -1.97 -23.80
N LEU A 15 50.86 -2.73 -22.92
CA LEU A 15 49.91 -2.23 -21.92
C LEU A 15 50.48 -1.07 -21.10
N PHE A 16 51.74 -1.21 -20.66
CA PHE A 16 52.42 -0.24 -19.81
C PHE A 16 53.40 0.67 -20.56
N ALA A 17 53.49 0.54 -21.88
CA ALA A 17 54.49 1.25 -22.68
C ALA A 17 54.08 2.68 -23.06
N SER A 18 52.80 3.06 -22.89
CA SER A 18 52.29 4.39 -23.27
C SER A 18 51.27 4.93 -22.26
N PHE A 19 51.35 6.23 -21.98
CA PHE A 19 50.35 6.95 -21.19
C PHE A 19 48.95 6.91 -21.83
N ILE A 20 48.85 6.81 -23.16
CA ILE A 20 47.57 6.73 -23.86
C ILE A 20 46.82 5.44 -23.49
N ASN A 21 47.54 4.33 -23.32
CA ASN A 21 46.96 3.05 -22.91
C ASN A 21 46.40 3.12 -21.49
N PHE A 22 46.98 3.95 -20.61
CA PHE A 22 46.41 4.24 -19.29
C PHE A 22 45.14 5.09 -19.35
N ILE A 23 45.05 6.06 -20.27
CA ILE A 23 43.81 6.84 -20.47
C ILE A 23 42.68 5.92 -20.94
N ILE A 24 42.94 5.10 -21.96
CA ILE A 24 41.98 4.10 -22.48
C ILE A 24 41.56 3.14 -21.38
N GLY A 25 42.54 2.60 -20.65
CA GLY A 25 42.31 1.72 -19.51
C GLY A 25 41.47 2.37 -18.40
N GLY A 26 41.73 3.63 -18.08
CA GLY A 26 40.97 4.40 -17.09
C GLY A 26 39.50 4.55 -17.47
N ILE A 27 39.21 4.84 -18.74
CA ILE A 27 37.83 4.95 -19.26
C ILE A 27 37.12 3.60 -19.17
N ILE A 28 37.80 2.51 -19.56
CA ILE A 28 37.29 1.14 -19.48
C ILE A 28 36.99 0.75 -18.03
N LEU A 29 37.90 1.08 -17.11
CA LEU A 29 37.78 0.81 -15.69
C LEU A 29 36.57 1.55 -15.09
N VAL A 30 36.44 2.85 -15.35
CA VAL A 30 35.30 3.65 -14.85
C VAL A 30 33.99 3.17 -15.47
N GLY A 31 33.95 2.90 -16.78
CA GLY A 31 32.76 2.38 -17.45
C GLY A 31 32.30 1.04 -16.89
N THR A 32 33.25 0.13 -16.64
CA THR A 32 32.95 -1.18 -16.03
C THR A 32 32.49 -1.03 -14.58
N CYS A 33 33.16 -0.20 -13.78
CA CYS A 33 32.77 0.08 -12.40
C CYS A 33 31.33 0.63 -12.33
N THR A 34 31.02 1.66 -13.12
CA THR A 34 29.68 2.26 -13.19
C THR A 34 28.61 1.25 -13.61
N THR A 35 28.93 0.37 -14.57
CA THR A 35 27.99 -0.68 -15.02
C THR A 35 27.74 -1.71 -13.92
N VAL A 36 28.79 -2.14 -13.21
CA VAL A 36 28.67 -3.08 -12.10
C VAL A 36 27.87 -2.49 -10.95
N VAL A 37 28.15 -1.25 -10.56
CA VAL A 37 27.45 -0.55 -9.46
C VAL A 37 26.00 -0.26 -9.85
N GLY A 38 25.76 0.31 -11.02
CA GLY A 38 24.41 0.65 -11.50
C GLY A 38 23.53 -0.59 -11.68
N GLY A 39 24.04 -1.61 -12.37
CA GLY A 39 23.33 -2.88 -12.53
C GLY A 39 23.09 -3.59 -11.20
N GLY A 40 24.10 -3.61 -10.32
CA GLY A 40 23.99 -4.22 -8.99
C GLY A 40 22.98 -3.53 -8.09
N MET A 41 22.89 -2.20 -8.14
CA MET A 41 21.87 -1.43 -7.41
C MET A 41 20.45 -1.76 -7.88
N LEU A 42 20.21 -1.76 -9.19
CA LEU A 42 18.89 -2.09 -9.72
C LEU A 42 18.49 -3.53 -9.45
N ASP A 43 19.42 -4.49 -9.58
CA ASP A 43 19.18 -5.89 -9.22
C ASP A 43 18.85 -6.03 -7.73
N SER A 44 19.50 -5.24 -6.88
CA SER A 44 19.25 -5.24 -5.44
C SER A 44 17.85 -4.69 -5.10
N LEU A 45 17.42 -3.62 -5.78
CA LEU A 45 16.08 -3.07 -5.65
C LEU A 45 15.02 -4.08 -6.13
N ASP A 46 15.23 -4.67 -7.31
CA ASP A 46 14.33 -5.68 -7.88
C ASP A 46 14.18 -6.88 -6.95
N ARG A 47 15.29 -7.40 -6.40
CA ARG A 47 15.27 -8.49 -5.41
C ARG A 47 14.57 -8.11 -4.11
N SER A 48 14.84 -6.91 -3.59
CA SER A 48 14.26 -6.43 -2.33
C SER A 48 12.75 -6.31 -2.47
N MET A 49 12.29 -5.67 -3.54
CA MET A 49 10.87 -5.58 -3.87
C MET A 49 10.25 -6.94 -4.14
N SER A 50 10.88 -7.76 -4.97
CA SER A 50 10.42 -9.12 -5.26
C SER A 50 10.15 -9.89 -3.98
N ARG A 51 11.12 -9.93 -3.07
CA ARG A 51 10.97 -10.60 -1.77
C ARG A 51 9.82 -10.02 -0.94
N SER A 52 9.63 -8.71 -0.95
CA SER A 52 8.61 -8.05 -0.14
C SER A 52 7.20 -8.20 -0.70
N VAL A 53 7.04 -7.94 -2.00
CA VAL A 53 5.76 -7.93 -2.69
C VAL A 53 5.24 -9.35 -2.92
N ILE A 54 6.12 -10.30 -3.29
CA ILE A 54 5.75 -11.72 -3.42
C ILE A 54 5.35 -12.30 -2.07
N GLY A 55 6.13 -12.04 -1.02
CA GLY A 55 5.90 -12.60 0.32
C GLY A 55 4.77 -11.94 1.13
N SER A 56 4.18 -10.85 0.63
CA SER A 56 3.09 -10.12 1.29
C SER A 56 1.72 -10.38 0.67
N VAL A 57 1.49 -9.96 -0.58
CA VAL A 57 0.15 -9.98 -1.19
C VAL A 57 0.12 -10.45 -2.65
N ALA A 58 1.20 -10.28 -3.40
CA ALA A 58 1.18 -10.52 -4.84
C ALA A 58 1.42 -12.00 -5.22
N GLY A 59 2.18 -12.73 -4.42
CA GLY A 59 2.67 -14.04 -4.83
C GLY A 59 3.58 -13.93 -6.05
N HIS A 60 3.94 -15.05 -6.66
CA HIS A 60 4.92 -15.05 -7.76
C HIS A 60 4.25 -14.67 -9.10
N VAL A 61 3.04 -15.18 -9.30
CA VAL A 61 2.21 -14.96 -10.49
C VAL A 61 0.82 -14.54 -10.00
N GLN A 62 0.17 -13.64 -10.72
CA GLN A 62 -1.23 -13.33 -10.54
C GLN A 62 -2.03 -13.80 -11.73
N ILE A 63 -3.20 -14.35 -11.47
CA ILE A 63 -4.17 -14.71 -12.51
C ILE A 63 -5.45 -13.89 -12.34
N TYR A 64 -6.04 -13.51 -13.47
CA TYR A 64 -7.34 -12.83 -13.52
C TYR A 64 -8.02 -13.13 -14.86
N SER A 65 -9.31 -12.80 -14.97
CA SER A 65 -10.11 -13.09 -16.17
C SER A 65 -9.60 -12.36 -17.41
N THR A 66 -9.55 -13.04 -18.56
CA THR A 66 -9.26 -12.41 -19.86
C THR A 66 -10.38 -11.47 -20.31
N LYS A 67 -11.57 -11.56 -19.69
CA LYS A 67 -12.71 -10.67 -19.94
C LYS A 67 -12.62 -9.33 -19.18
N SER A 68 -11.59 -9.14 -18.37
CA SER A 68 -11.35 -7.89 -17.63
C SER A 68 -11.07 -6.74 -18.60
N LYS A 69 -11.60 -5.56 -18.27
CA LYS A 69 -11.42 -4.34 -19.07
C LYS A 69 -10.08 -3.68 -18.77
N ASP A 70 -9.69 -3.69 -17.50
CA ASP A 70 -8.42 -3.13 -17.04
C ASP A 70 -7.40 -4.23 -16.69
N GLU A 71 -6.12 -3.84 -16.66
CA GLU A 71 -5.06 -4.70 -16.13
C GLU A 71 -5.09 -4.73 -14.60
N LEU A 72 -4.71 -5.88 -14.02
CA LEU A 72 -4.62 -6.03 -12.58
C LEU A 72 -3.56 -5.09 -11.99
N ALA A 73 -3.95 -4.31 -10.98
CA ALA A 73 -3.08 -3.43 -10.21
C ALA A 73 -3.39 -3.55 -8.72
N LEU A 74 -2.65 -4.40 -8.00
CA LEU A 74 -2.89 -4.73 -6.59
C LEU A 74 -2.84 -3.49 -5.68
N PHE A 75 -1.94 -2.56 -5.97
CA PHE A 75 -1.73 -1.32 -5.22
C PHE A 75 -2.43 -0.09 -5.83
N GLY A 76 -3.31 -0.30 -6.82
CA GLY A 76 -4.11 0.74 -7.48
C GLY A 76 -3.61 1.14 -8.86
N GLY A 77 -4.54 1.62 -9.70
CA GLY A 77 -4.28 2.03 -11.08
C GLY A 77 -3.72 3.46 -11.21
N MET A 78 -3.23 3.79 -12.41
CA MET A 78 -2.64 5.10 -12.75
C MET A 78 -3.54 6.32 -12.47
N THR A 79 -4.85 6.13 -12.54
CA THR A 79 -5.88 7.18 -12.40
C THR A 79 -6.48 7.26 -11.00
N GLY A 80 -5.94 6.52 -10.01
CA GLY A 80 -6.40 6.57 -8.62
C GLY A 80 -7.64 5.73 -8.30
N GLY A 81 -8.05 4.82 -9.20
CA GLY A 81 -9.15 3.87 -9.00
C GLY A 81 -8.69 2.41 -8.98
N ASP A 82 -9.57 1.52 -8.50
CA ASP A 82 -9.37 0.07 -8.58
C ASP A 82 -9.73 -0.45 -9.99
N PRO A 83 -8.94 -1.38 -10.55
CA PRO A 83 -9.14 -1.87 -11.91
C PRO A 83 -10.50 -2.57 -12.07
N GLU A 84 -11.13 -2.38 -13.23
CA GLU A 84 -12.36 -3.06 -13.61
C GLU A 84 -12.07 -4.49 -14.12
N LEU A 85 -11.95 -5.40 -13.15
CA LEU A 85 -11.72 -6.82 -13.39
C LEU A 85 -13.04 -7.59 -13.53
N ALA A 86 -13.09 -8.48 -14.52
CA ALA A 86 -14.18 -9.42 -14.69
C ALA A 86 -14.04 -10.58 -13.70
N ALA A 87 -15.17 -11.00 -13.14
CA ALA A 87 -15.21 -12.06 -12.15
C ALA A 87 -14.93 -13.44 -12.77
N MET A 88 -14.15 -14.26 -12.06
CA MET A 88 -14.01 -15.69 -12.33
C MET A 88 -15.10 -16.43 -11.54
N THR A 89 -16.12 -16.94 -12.23
CA THR A 89 -17.34 -17.49 -11.59
C THR A 89 -17.18 -18.89 -11.02
N ASP A 90 -16.23 -19.67 -11.55
CA ASP A 90 -15.91 -21.02 -11.10
C ASP A 90 -14.43 -21.11 -10.76
N PHE A 91 -14.05 -20.53 -9.61
CA PHE A 91 -12.66 -20.52 -9.18
C PHE A 91 -12.15 -21.91 -8.80
N ALA A 92 -13.00 -22.79 -8.29
CA ALA A 92 -12.61 -24.15 -7.89
C ALA A 92 -12.08 -24.95 -9.08
N LYS A 93 -12.74 -24.87 -10.25
CA LYS A 93 -12.24 -25.46 -11.49
C LYS A 93 -10.88 -24.89 -11.91
N VAL A 94 -10.72 -23.56 -11.84
CA VAL A 94 -9.46 -22.88 -12.15
C VAL A 94 -8.34 -23.35 -11.23
N LYS A 95 -8.57 -23.32 -9.91
CA LYS A 95 -7.59 -23.75 -8.90
C LYS A 95 -7.15 -25.20 -9.14
N THR A 96 -8.10 -26.11 -9.33
CA THR A 96 -7.81 -27.54 -9.56
C THR A 96 -6.95 -27.74 -10.80
N ALA A 97 -7.26 -27.04 -11.89
CA ALA A 97 -6.45 -27.11 -13.12
C ALA A 97 -5.03 -26.60 -12.90
N LEU A 98 -4.85 -25.46 -12.23
CA LEU A 98 -3.54 -24.87 -11.98
C LEU A 98 -2.66 -25.72 -11.05
N GLU A 99 -3.24 -26.36 -10.05
CA GLU A 99 -2.51 -27.22 -9.11
C GLU A 99 -1.95 -28.49 -9.77
N THR A 100 -2.42 -28.85 -10.97
CA THR A 100 -1.81 -29.93 -11.76
C THR A 100 -0.43 -29.57 -12.33
N LEU A 101 -0.10 -28.29 -12.44
CA LEU A 101 1.17 -27.84 -13.00
C LEU A 101 2.32 -28.11 -12.02
N PRO A 102 3.45 -28.68 -12.47
CA PRO A 102 4.50 -29.18 -11.58
C PRO A 102 5.14 -28.07 -10.73
N ASN A 103 5.22 -26.85 -11.25
CA ASN A 103 5.84 -25.71 -10.57
C ASN A 103 4.87 -24.90 -9.67
N VAL A 104 3.57 -25.19 -9.69
CA VAL A 104 2.59 -24.53 -8.83
C VAL A 104 2.62 -25.16 -7.44
N LYS A 105 2.76 -24.32 -6.40
CA LYS A 105 2.77 -24.72 -4.99
C LYS A 105 1.38 -24.60 -4.36
N THR A 106 0.73 -23.45 -4.55
CA THR A 106 -0.63 -23.17 -4.06
C THR A 106 -1.23 -22.00 -4.84
N VAL A 107 -2.56 -21.93 -4.86
CA VAL A 107 -3.31 -20.83 -5.48
C VAL A 107 -4.23 -20.21 -4.42
N VAL A 108 -4.05 -18.91 -4.18
CA VAL A 108 -4.76 -18.16 -3.15
C VAL A 108 -5.82 -17.26 -3.81
N PRO A 109 -7.13 -17.49 -3.59
CA PRO A 109 -8.18 -16.66 -4.14
C PRO A 109 -8.16 -15.26 -3.56
N MET A 110 -8.40 -14.25 -4.40
CA MET A 110 -8.34 -12.85 -4.00
C MET A 110 -9.37 -11.96 -4.70
N GLY A 111 -9.65 -10.82 -4.08
CA GLY A 111 -10.23 -9.66 -4.72
C GLY A 111 -9.84 -8.40 -3.97
N VAL A 112 -9.38 -7.38 -4.69
CA VAL A 112 -8.97 -6.09 -4.09
C VAL A 112 -10.02 -5.05 -4.42
N SER A 113 -10.46 -4.30 -3.40
CA SER A 113 -11.42 -3.21 -3.56
C SER A 113 -11.24 -2.16 -2.47
N GLY A 114 -11.79 -0.97 -2.74
CA GLY A 114 -12.04 0.07 -1.75
C GLY A 114 -13.42 -0.03 -1.09
N ALA A 115 -13.53 0.44 0.15
CA ALA A 115 -14.80 0.65 0.85
C ALA A 115 -14.70 1.85 1.80
N LEU A 116 -15.85 2.31 2.27
CA LEU A 116 -15.96 3.34 3.29
C LEU A 116 -16.34 2.70 4.62
N ILE A 117 -15.67 3.16 5.66
CA ILE A 117 -16.04 2.91 7.04
C ILE A 117 -16.57 4.21 7.63
N THR A 118 -17.70 4.11 8.32
CA THR A 118 -18.20 5.14 9.21
C THR A 118 -17.83 4.74 10.63
N SER A 119 -16.95 5.49 11.29
CA SER A 119 -16.52 5.19 12.66
C SER A 119 -17.53 5.63 13.75
N GLY A 120 -18.72 6.08 13.37
CA GLY A 120 -19.61 6.85 14.25
C GLY A 120 -19.00 8.22 14.60
N ASN A 121 -19.80 9.11 15.20
CA ASN A 121 -19.31 10.39 15.73
C ASN A 121 -19.09 10.33 17.25
N THR A 122 -18.34 11.29 17.79
CA THR A 122 -18.04 11.37 19.24
C THR A 122 -19.31 11.50 20.08
N VAL A 123 -20.34 12.18 19.57
CA VAL A 123 -21.62 12.36 20.27
C VAL A 123 -22.38 11.04 20.37
N ASP A 124 -22.43 10.22 19.32
CA ASP A 124 -23.06 8.90 19.33
C ASP A 124 -22.48 8.03 20.44
N LEU A 125 -21.16 8.05 20.62
CA LEU A 125 -20.47 7.29 21.67
C LEU A 125 -20.83 7.78 23.08
N VAL A 126 -20.88 9.10 23.26
CA VAL A 126 -21.26 9.71 24.55
C VAL A 126 -22.74 9.41 24.87
N LEU A 127 -23.62 9.52 23.87
CA LEU A 127 -25.05 9.21 24.01
C LEU A 127 -25.30 7.72 24.25
N ALA A 128 -24.57 6.84 23.58
CA ALA A 128 -24.62 5.39 23.82
C ALA A 128 -24.19 5.04 25.25
N ARG A 129 -23.13 5.68 25.76
CA ARG A 129 -22.71 5.52 27.16
C ARG A 129 -23.76 6.01 28.14
N LEU A 130 -24.36 7.17 27.87
CA LEU A 130 -25.45 7.71 28.69
C LEU A 130 -26.65 6.76 28.70
N ARG A 131 -27.03 6.22 27.54
CA ARG A 131 -28.06 5.19 27.40
C ARG A 131 -27.75 3.96 28.23
N ASP A 132 -26.53 3.45 28.20
CA ASP A 132 -26.14 2.28 29.00
C ASP A 132 -26.21 2.55 30.51
N LEU A 133 -25.84 3.74 30.97
CA LEU A 133 -26.02 4.11 32.39
C LEU A 133 -27.51 4.12 32.81
N TYR A 134 -28.41 4.58 31.94
CA TYR A 134 -29.85 4.50 32.21
C TYR A 134 -30.39 3.07 32.17
N LYS A 135 -29.86 2.20 31.29
CA LYS A 135 -30.20 0.77 31.31
C LYS A 135 -29.79 0.13 32.64
N VAL A 136 -28.61 0.44 33.16
CA VAL A 136 -28.14 -0.03 34.48
C VAL A 136 -29.06 0.47 35.60
N ARG A 137 -29.45 1.75 35.57
CA ARG A 137 -30.43 2.33 36.51
C ARG A 137 -31.76 1.58 36.50
N ASP A 138 -32.21 1.18 35.31
CA ASP A 138 -33.48 0.47 35.10
C ASP A 138 -33.35 -1.06 35.29
N GLY A 139 -32.20 -1.56 35.77
CA GLY A 139 -31.96 -2.99 36.02
C GLY A 139 -31.72 -3.84 34.78
N LYS A 140 -31.51 -3.23 33.62
CA LYS A 140 -31.20 -3.90 32.34
C LYS A 140 -29.68 -3.92 32.16
N ASN A 141 -29.01 -4.96 32.63
CA ASN A 141 -27.55 -5.05 32.51
C ASN A 141 -27.14 -5.58 31.13
N VAL A 142 -26.63 -4.70 30.26
CA VAL A 142 -26.18 -5.05 28.90
C VAL A 142 -24.67 -4.81 28.71
N ASN A 143 -24.04 -3.99 29.56
CA ASN A 143 -22.63 -3.63 29.45
C ASN A 143 -21.81 -4.14 30.66
N PRO A 144 -20.85 -5.08 30.46
CA PRO A 144 -20.04 -5.65 31.53
C PRO A 144 -19.23 -4.60 32.32
N ASP A 145 -18.79 -3.53 31.67
CA ASP A 145 -17.93 -2.50 32.28
C ASP A 145 -18.67 -1.62 33.30
N LEU A 146 -20.01 -1.70 33.31
CA LEU A 146 -20.88 -0.93 34.19
C LEU A 146 -21.64 -1.82 35.20
N ALA A 147 -21.33 -3.12 35.22
CA ALA A 147 -22.07 -4.10 36.01
C ALA A 147 -21.97 -3.86 37.53
N ASP A 148 -20.85 -3.29 38.00
CA ASP A 148 -20.58 -3.02 39.42
C ASP A 148 -21.11 -1.65 39.88
N LEU A 149 -21.67 -0.84 38.98
CA LEU A 149 -22.08 0.53 39.25
C LEU A 149 -23.49 0.59 39.84
N SER A 150 -23.62 1.11 41.07
CA SER A 150 -24.92 1.22 41.75
C SER A 150 -25.00 2.42 42.71
N GLY A 151 -26.22 2.79 43.09
CA GLY A 151 -26.48 3.80 44.12
C GLY A 151 -25.95 5.20 43.76
N PRO A 152 -25.36 5.94 44.72
CA PRO A 152 -24.91 7.32 44.52
C PRO A 152 -23.87 7.49 43.39
N ALA A 153 -23.01 6.50 43.20
CA ALA A 153 -21.98 6.53 42.15
C ALA A 153 -22.58 6.49 40.74
N LEU A 154 -23.69 5.77 40.56
CA LEU A 154 -24.42 5.74 39.28
C LEU A 154 -25.09 7.08 39.00
N THR A 155 -25.71 7.70 40.01
CA THR A 155 -26.33 9.02 39.88
C THR A 155 -25.29 10.09 39.53
N GLU A 156 -24.11 10.04 40.16
CA GLU A 156 -23.00 10.95 39.86
C GLU A 156 -22.48 10.77 38.43
N GLN A 157 -22.32 9.53 37.95
CA GLN A 157 -21.90 9.28 36.57
C GLN A 157 -22.94 9.72 35.54
N ILE A 158 -24.23 9.49 35.80
CA ILE A 158 -25.32 9.98 34.93
C ILE A 158 -25.29 11.51 34.88
N ALA A 159 -25.15 12.18 36.03
CA ALA A 159 -25.05 13.65 36.08
C ALA A 159 -23.81 14.17 35.32
N ALA A 160 -22.65 13.54 35.50
CA ALA A 160 -21.42 13.88 34.80
C ALA A 160 -21.54 13.69 33.28
N GLN A 161 -22.17 12.61 32.83
CA GLN A 161 -22.40 12.36 31.40
C GLN A 161 -23.44 13.33 30.81
N LYS A 162 -24.52 13.66 31.53
CA LYS A 162 -25.44 14.73 31.10
C LYS A 162 -24.73 16.07 30.96
N ALA A 163 -23.93 16.45 31.96
CA ALA A 163 -23.13 17.68 31.90
C ALA A 163 -22.15 17.69 30.72
N HIS A 164 -21.55 16.53 30.42
CA HIS A 164 -20.68 16.37 29.26
C HIS A 164 -21.42 16.58 27.92
N VAL A 165 -22.59 15.98 27.75
CA VAL A 165 -23.43 16.23 26.55
C VAL A 165 -23.77 17.71 26.41
N ARG A 166 -24.13 18.39 27.52
CA ARG A 166 -24.40 19.84 27.51
C ARG A 166 -23.20 20.67 27.07
N GLN A 167 -22.01 20.30 27.53
CA GLN A 167 -20.77 20.94 27.10
C GLN A 167 -20.55 20.77 25.59
N ILE A 168 -20.78 19.55 25.06
CA ILE A 168 -20.65 19.30 23.61
C ILE A 168 -21.65 20.15 22.82
N VAL A 169 -22.91 20.22 23.25
CA VAL A 169 -23.95 21.04 22.61
C VAL A 169 -23.56 22.52 22.58
N ASN A 170 -22.98 23.05 23.66
CA ASN A 170 -22.50 24.44 23.70
C ASN A 170 -21.35 24.70 22.71
N VAL A 171 -20.42 23.75 22.58
CA VAL A 171 -19.35 23.84 21.56
C VAL A 171 -19.94 23.83 20.16
N LEU A 172 -20.85 22.89 19.87
CA LEU A 172 -21.51 22.77 18.57
C LEU A 172 -22.28 24.05 18.20
N LYS A 173 -23.00 24.65 19.16
CA LYS A 173 -23.70 25.93 18.96
C LYS A 173 -22.75 27.04 18.53
N GLY A 174 -21.59 27.14 19.17
CA GLY A 174 -20.56 28.12 18.80
C GLY A 174 -20.04 27.90 17.37
N ASP A 175 -19.80 26.65 16.98
CA ASP A 175 -19.34 26.31 15.64
C ASP A 175 -20.39 26.57 14.57
N TYR A 176 -21.63 26.20 14.85
CA TYR A 176 -22.74 26.40 13.94
C TYR A 176 -22.96 27.88 13.64
N THR A 177 -22.85 28.72 14.67
CA THR A 177 -22.90 30.18 14.54
C THR A 177 -21.77 30.69 13.63
N LYS A 178 -20.53 30.21 13.83
CA LYS A 178 -19.38 30.60 13.00
C LYS A 178 -19.52 30.13 11.55
N ALA A 179 -19.97 28.89 11.35
CA ALA A 179 -20.17 28.31 10.03
C ALA A 179 -21.23 29.08 9.22
N LYS A 180 -22.34 29.47 9.86
CA LYS A 180 -23.39 30.30 9.25
C LYS A 180 -22.85 31.65 8.76
N VAL A 181 -22.00 32.30 9.56
CA VAL A 181 -21.35 33.57 9.19
C VAL A 181 -20.42 33.40 7.98
N LEU A 182 -19.68 32.29 7.90
CA LEU A 182 -18.74 32.02 6.82
C LEU A 182 -19.43 31.60 5.51
N LEU A 183 -20.47 30.78 5.60
CA LEU A 183 -21.14 30.19 4.44
C LEU A 183 -22.14 31.15 3.78
N LYS A 184 -22.57 32.21 4.47
CA LYS A 184 -23.60 33.18 4.01
C LYS A 184 -24.83 32.52 3.37
N LYS A 185 -25.14 31.29 3.80
CA LYS A 185 -26.24 30.48 3.34
C LYS A 185 -27.07 30.09 4.54
N ASP A 186 -28.34 30.47 4.51
CA ASP A 186 -29.36 30.05 5.47
C ASP A 186 -30.20 28.99 4.76
N THR A 187 -29.75 27.73 4.83
CA THR A 187 -30.51 26.60 4.28
C THR A 187 -31.50 26.08 5.31
N GLU A 188 -32.53 25.35 4.88
CA GLU A 188 -33.49 24.70 5.78
C GLU A 188 -32.79 23.78 6.79
N GLU A 189 -31.80 23.02 6.32
CA GLU A 189 -30.91 22.18 7.14
C GLU A 189 -30.15 23.00 8.20
N THR A 190 -29.77 24.24 7.87
CA THR A 190 -29.12 25.17 8.82
C THR A 190 -30.10 25.63 9.91
N ARG A 191 -31.34 25.94 9.54
CA ARG A 191 -32.37 26.37 10.48
C ARG A 191 -32.79 25.24 11.44
N GLU A 192 -32.98 24.03 10.92
CA GLU A 192 -33.35 22.86 11.72
C GLU A 192 -32.27 22.51 12.76
N GLY A 193 -30.99 22.57 12.38
CA GLY A 193 -29.88 22.36 13.31
C GLY A 193 -29.82 23.41 14.42
N GLU A 194 -30.08 24.69 14.09
CA GLU A 194 -30.12 25.79 15.06
C GLU A 194 -31.28 25.65 16.06
N GLU A 195 -32.47 25.30 15.57
CA GLU A 195 -33.65 25.02 16.41
C GLU A 195 -33.41 23.82 17.35
N ALA A 196 -32.78 22.75 16.85
CA ALA A 196 -32.43 21.59 17.66
C ALA A 196 -31.41 21.94 18.76
N LEU A 197 -30.35 22.69 18.42
CA LEU A 197 -29.35 23.16 19.39
C LEU A 197 -29.97 24.11 20.42
N ALA A 198 -30.90 24.98 20.02
CA ALA A 198 -31.61 25.87 20.93
C ALA A 198 -32.47 25.10 21.94
N ARG A 199 -33.21 24.08 21.48
CA ARG A 199 -34.04 23.24 22.35
C ARG A 199 -33.22 22.48 23.40
N VAL A 200 -32.06 21.95 23.03
CA VAL A 200 -31.19 21.19 23.95
C VAL A 200 -30.36 22.11 24.84
N SER A 201 -30.14 23.37 24.43
CA SER A 201 -29.51 24.39 25.28
C SER A 201 -30.41 24.83 26.45
N ASP A 202 -31.73 24.68 26.31
CA ASP A 202 -32.71 25.08 27.31
C ASP A 202 -32.67 24.16 28.55
N ASP A 203 -32.71 24.76 29.75
CA ASP A 203 -32.70 24.01 31.01
C ASP A 203 -33.94 23.10 31.17
N GLY A 204 -35.07 23.46 30.56
CA GLY A 204 -36.31 22.70 30.59
C GLY A 204 -36.20 21.33 29.93
N PHE A 205 -35.42 21.21 28.85
CA PHE A 205 -35.13 19.90 28.24
C PHE A 205 -34.46 18.95 29.23
N TRP A 206 -33.48 19.46 30.00
CA TRP A 206 -32.72 18.66 30.96
C TRP A 206 -33.49 18.38 32.25
N ALA A 207 -34.36 19.30 32.68
CA ALA A 207 -35.25 19.10 33.82
C ALA A 207 -36.23 17.94 33.61
N GLY A 208 -36.71 17.73 32.37
CA GLY A 208 -37.56 16.61 32.00
C GLY A 208 -36.82 15.31 31.66
N PHE A 209 -35.49 15.34 31.50
CA PHE A 209 -34.71 14.22 30.96
C PHE A 209 -34.86 12.93 31.76
N ASP A 210 -34.87 13.02 33.09
CA ASP A 210 -34.93 11.83 33.95
C ASP A 210 -36.31 11.14 33.92
N THR A 211 -37.35 11.85 33.46
CA THR A 211 -38.73 11.34 33.35
C THR A 211 -38.97 10.53 32.08
N ASP A 212 -38.33 10.92 30.96
CA ASP A 212 -38.30 10.15 29.70
C ASP A 212 -36.87 10.17 29.11
N PRO A 213 -35.95 9.36 29.67
CA PRO A 213 -34.56 9.37 29.23
C PRO A 213 -34.40 8.78 27.84
N TYR A 214 -35.20 7.78 27.45
CA TYR A 214 -35.06 7.13 26.15
C TYR A 214 -35.57 8.01 25.01
N GLY A 215 -36.70 8.70 25.17
CA GLY A 215 -37.17 9.68 24.18
C GLY A 215 -36.25 10.90 24.07
N SER A 216 -35.69 11.36 25.19
CA SER A 216 -34.70 12.45 25.19
C SER A 216 -33.39 12.02 24.49
N LEU A 217 -32.91 10.80 24.74
CA LEU A 217 -31.75 10.22 24.05
C LEU A 217 -32.00 10.05 22.55
N GLU A 218 -33.17 9.54 22.16
CA GLU A 218 -33.56 9.39 20.76
C GLU A 218 -33.57 10.75 20.04
N TYR A 219 -34.06 11.80 20.69
CA TYR A 219 -33.99 13.16 20.14
C TYR A 219 -32.55 13.62 19.94
N LEU A 220 -31.68 13.43 20.94
CA LEU A 220 -30.26 13.79 20.84
C LEU A 220 -29.54 13.02 19.72
N GLU A 221 -29.80 11.73 19.58
CA GLU A 221 -29.21 10.88 18.54
C GLU A 221 -29.70 11.26 17.14
N ASN A 222 -30.98 11.59 16.98
CA ASN A 222 -31.54 11.90 15.67
C ASN A 222 -31.33 13.37 15.24
N ARG A 223 -31.19 14.30 16.19
CA ARG A 223 -31.17 15.76 15.90
C ARG A 223 -29.87 16.45 16.27
N ILE A 224 -29.10 15.96 17.23
CA ILE A 224 -27.84 16.59 17.65
C ILE A 224 -26.64 15.85 17.09
N ALA A 225 -26.61 14.52 17.17
CA ALA A 225 -25.47 13.73 16.69
C ALA A 225 -25.14 14.00 15.20
N PRO A 226 -26.12 14.12 14.28
CA PRO A 226 -25.82 14.43 12.86
C PRO A 226 -25.21 15.81 12.63
N LEU A 227 -25.36 16.75 13.57
CA LEU A 227 -24.77 18.09 13.47
C LEU A 227 -23.25 18.08 13.69
N VAL A 228 -22.70 16.96 14.16
CA VAL A 228 -21.27 16.79 14.40
C VAL A 228 -20.57 16.41 13.10
N THR A 229 -19.67 17.27 12.65
CA THR A 229 -18.88 17.04 11.43
C THR A 229 -17.74 16.04 11.58
N ASP A 230 -17.52 15.47 12.77
CA ASP A 230 -16.40 14.57 13.07
C ASP A 230 -16.58 13.13 12.55
N SER A 231 -17.68 12.87 11.84
CA SER A 231 -17.89 11.62 11.10
C SER A 231 -16.95 11.55 9.88
N ASP A 232 -15.66 11.34 10.10
CA ASP A 232 -14.73 11.15 8.98
C ASP A 232 -15.10 9.84 8.25
N LEU A 233 -15.44 9.96 6.97
CA LEU A 233 -15.54 8.80 6.08
C LEU A 233 -14.12 8.27 5.86
N LEU A 234 -13.80 7.16 6.50
CA LEU A 234 -12.50 6.52 6.32
C LEU A 234 -12.56 5.60 5.10
N PHE A 235 -11.80 5.95 4.07
CA PHE A 235 -11.59 5.06 2.95
C PHE A 235 -10.59 3.97 3.33
N ILE A 236 -11.03 2.72 3.24
CA ILE A 236 -10.17 1.55 3.39
C ILE A 236 -9.98 0.85 2.06
N ARG A 237 -8.74 0.44 1.82
CA ARG A 237 -8.40 -0.56 0.80
C ARG A 237 -8.32 -1.91 1.49
N TYR A 238 -8.92 -2.93 0.91
CA TYR A 238 -8.87 -4.29 1.46
C TYR A 238 -8.69 -5.34 0.37
N ALA A 239 -8.07 -6.45 0.74
CA ALA A 239 -8.07 -7.68 -0.04
C ALA A 239 -8.99 -8.71 0.63
N GLY A 240 -10.05 -9.09 -0.08
CA GLY A 240 -10.89 -10.23 0.24
C GLY A 240 -10.20 -11.53 -0.17
N THR A 241 -9.97 -12.44 0.76
CA THR A 241 -9.24 -13.68 0.49
C THR A 241 -9.62 -14.80 1.47
N ASN A 242 -9.17 -16.02 1.20
CA ASN A 242 -9.16 -17.08 2.22
C ASN A 242 -8.01 -16.77 3.19
N LEU A 243 -8.34 -16.16 4.33
CA LEU A 243 -7.35 -15.65 5.30
C LEU A 243 -6.43 -16.73 5.86
N ASP A 244 -6.92 -17.96 6.03
CA ASP A 244 -6.10 -19.07 6.51
C ASP A 244 -5.05 -19.47 5.45
N THR A 245 -5.50 -19.72 4.22
CA THR A 245 -4.59 -20.06 3.11
C THR A 245 -3.62 -18.92 2.82
N PHE A 246 -4.09 -17.67 2.89
CA PHE A 246 -3.30 -16.48 2.70
C PHE A 246 -2.15 -16.45 3.73
N GLN A 247 -2.46 -16.60 5.02
CA GLN A 247 -1.44 -16.53 6.05
C GLN A 247 -0.42 -17.68 5.96
N GLN A 248 -0.82 -18.86 5.52
CA GLN A 248 0.10 -19.99 5.29
C GLN A 248 0.98 -19.79 4.05
N SER A 249 0.50 -19.02 3.06
CA SER A 249 1.17 -18.80 1.79
C SER A 249 2.13 -17.61 1.82
N PHE A 250 1.78 -16.55 2.56
CA PHE A 250 2.50 -15.28 2.64
C PHE A 250 3.27 -15.18 3.97
N ASP A 251 4.55 -15.57 3.93
CA ASP A 251 5.43 -15.74 5.09
C ASP A 251 5.81 -14.44 5.81
N ARG A 252 5.65 -13.28 5.14
CA ARG A 252 5.94 -11.96 5.71
C ARG A 252 4.77 -11.37 6.49
N MET A 253 3.60 -12.00 6.48
CA MET A 253 2.45 -11.54 7.26
C MET A 253 2.62 -11.90 8.75
N ARG A 254 2.49 -10.90 9.62
CA ARG A 254 2.48 -11.06 11.09
C ARG A 254 1.26 -10.39 11.70
N VAL A 255 0.51 -11.11 12.53
CA VAL A 255 -0.51 -10.50 13.39
C VAL A 255 0.21 -9.81 14.55
N ILE A 256 -0.11 -8.55 14.81
CA ILE A 256 0.57 -7.69 15.79
C ILE A 256 -0.25 -7.61 17.06
N ASP A 257 -1.52 -7.20 16.93
CA ASP A 257 -2.47 -7.12 18.04
C ASP A 257 -3.65 -8.07 17.78
N GLY A 258 -4.19 -8.67 18.83
CA GLY A 258 -5.37 -9.55 18.74
C GLY A 258 -5.03 -10.95 18.26
N GLN A 259 -5.91 -11.53 17.43
CA GLN A 259 -5.80 -12.90 16.97
C GLN A 259 -6.10 -13.02 15.47
N LYS A 260 -5.75 -14.18 14.91
CA LYS A 260 -6.12 -14.54 13.53
C LYS A 260 -7.63 -14.70 13.43
N VAL A 261 -8.19 -14.47 12.25
CA VAL A 261 -9.58 -14.86 11.96
C VAL A 261 -9.64 -16.39 11.93
N PRO A 262 -10.50 -17.04 12.74
CA PRO A 262 -10.64 -18.48 12.70
C PRO A 262 -11.12 -18.97 11.33
N GLU A 263 -10.72 -20.17 10.94
CA GLU A 263 -11.13 -20.77 9.66
C GLU A 263 -12.67 -20.80 9.55
N GLY A 264 -13.20 -20.49 8.36
CA GLY A 264 -14.63 -20.47 8.12
C GLY A 264 -15.38 -19.26 8.69
N HIS A 265 -14.76 -18.40 9.48
CA HIS A 265 -15.45 -17.26 10.09
C HIS A 265 -15.33 -16.00 9.26
N ARG A 266 -16.39 -15.17 9.27
CA ARG A 266 -16.28 -13.79 8.78
C ARG A 266 -15.36 -12.99 9.68
N GLY A 267 -14.52 -12.15 9.09
CA GLY A 267 -13.57 -11.37 9.86
C GLY A 267 -12.78 -10.36 9.06
N PHE A 268 -12.25 -9.39 9.80
CA PHE A 268 -11.44 -8.31 9.28
C PHE A 268 -10.16 -8.18 10.09
N LEU A 269 -9.04 -8.00 9.38
CA LEU A 269 -7.75 -7.65 9.96
C LEU A 269 -7.35 -6.28 9.44
N ILE A 270 -7.12 -5.35 10.36
CA ILE A 270 -6.74 -3.98 10.02
C ILE A 270 -5.23 -3.94 9.83
N ALA A 271 -4.75 -3.35 8.75
CA ALA A 271 -3.33 -3.15 8.59
C ALA A 271 -2.80 -2.18 9.67
N LYS A 272 -1.75 -2.56 10.40
CA LYS A 272 -1.24 -1.82 11.57
C LYS A 272 -0.85 -0.39 11.20
N PHE A 273 -0.27 -0.19 10.02
CA PHE A 273 0.05 1.14 9.51
C PHE A 273 -1.22 1.98 9.32
N PHE A 274 -2.28 1.44 8.70
CA PHE A 274 -3.57 2.13 8.61
C PHE A 274 -4.17 2.41 9.99
N TYR A 275 -4.06 1.46 10.91
CA TYR A 275 -4.58 1.59 12.27
C TYR A 275 -3.95 2.76 13.02
N GLU A 276 -2.62 2.85 13.02
CA GLU A 276 -1.87 3.93 13.67
C GLU A 276 -2.02 5.27 12.95
N ASN A 277 -2.07 5.28 11.61
CA ASN A 277 -2.07 6.52 10.84
C ASN A 277 -3.45 7.08 10.55
N ASN A 278 -4.51 6.27 10.53
CA ASN A 278 -5.85 6.71 10.11
C ASN A 278 -6.93 6.51 11.19
N MET A 279 -6.76 5.55 12.09
CA MET A 279 -7.77 5.25 13.13
C MET A 279 -7.40 5.77 14.52
N LYS A 280 -6.14 6.16 14.74
CA LYS A 280 -5.67 6.75 15.98
C LYS A 280 -6.04 8.22 16.11
N LEU A 281 -6.30 8.67 17.34
CA LEU A 281 -6.54 10.06 17.70
C LEU A 281 -5.41 10.95 17.16
N LYS A 282 -5.79 12.04 16.46
CA LYS A 282 -4.87 12.90 15.72
C LYS A 282 -3.71 13.42 16.58
N ASN A 283 -3.99 13.83 17.82
CA ASN A 283 -2.97 14.33 18.76
C ASN A 283 -1.95 13.24 19.14
N ALA A 284 -2.43 12.05 19.47
CA ALA A 284 -1.59 10.91 19.83
C ALA A 284 -0.72 10.47 18.64
N ARG A 285 -1.31 10.37 17.44
CA ARG A 285 -0.60 10.05 16.19
C ARG A 285 0.54 11.03 15.91
N ARG A 286 0.30 12.34 16.03
CA ARG A 286 1.34 13.36 15.81
C ARG A 286 2.44 13.30 16.86
N LEU A 287 2.11 13.03 18.12
CA LEU A 287 3.11 12.79 19.17
C LEU A 287 3.98 11.58 18.81
N ASP A 288 3.40 10.48 18.33
CA ASP A 288 4.19 9.32 17.91
C ASP A 288 5.07 9.62 16.71
N GLN A 289 4.57 10.36 15.71
CA GLN A 289 5.35 10.78 14.55
C GLN A 289 6.55 11.65 14.93
N ILE A 290 6.37 12.58 15.88
CA ILE A 290 7.48 13.39 16.39
C ILE A 290 8.47 12.49 17.14
N LYS A 291 7.99 11.63 18.05
CA LYS A 291 8.86 10.72 18.81
C LYS A 291 9.67 9.81 17.88
N GLU A 292 9.01 9.22 16.90
CA GLU A 292 9.63 8.34 15.91
C GLU A 292 10.72 9.08 15.13
N ALA A 293 10.45 10.29 14.67
CA ALA A 293 11.44 11.11 13.97
C ALA A 293 12.65 11.49 14.85
N LEU A 294 12.44 11.73 16.16
CA LEU A 294 13.52 12.03 17.11
C LEU A 294 14.34 10.78 17.50
N ASP A 295 13.72 9.61 17.48
CA ASP A 295 14.37 8.33 17.78
C ASP A 295 15.10 7.74 16.54
N GLU A 296 14.70 8.12 15.32
CA GLU A 296 15.44 7.81 14.10
C GLU A 296 16.83 8.46 14.18
N GLY A 297 17.89 7.63 14.23
CA GLY A 297 19.29 7.98 14.52
C GLY A 297 20.01 8.96 13.58
N ASN A 298 19.28 9.85 12.91
CA ASN A 298 19.75 10.95 12.08
C ASN A 298 19.87 12.28 12.87
N ASN A 299 19.82 12.24 14.20
CA ASN A 299 19.98 13.40 15.08
C ASN A 299 19.00 14.55 14.79
N ARG A 300 17.77 14.19 14.37
CA ARG A 300 16.70 15.16 14.11
C ARG A 300 16.27 15.81 15.41
N VAL A 301 15.96 17.09 15.33
CA VAL A 301 15.48 17.93 16.42
C VAL A 301 14.24 18.67 15.94
N ILE A 302 13.33 18.99 16.85
CA ILE A 302 12.13 19.77 16.55
C ILE A 302 12.53 21.14 16.01
N LYS A 303 13.49 21.82 16.67
CA LYS A 303 13.92 23.15 16.26
C LYS A 303 14.60 23.13 14.89
N GLY A 304 14.01 23.84 13.92
CA GLY A 304 14.56 23.97 12.57
C GLY A 304 14.14 22.85 11.61
N ASP A 305 13.32 21.90 12.03
CA ASP A 305 12.67 20.92 11.14
C ASP A 305 11.22 21.38 10.84
N PRO A 306 10.94 21.88 9.61
CA PRO A 306 9.62 22.42 9.27
C PRO A 306 8.48 21.41 9.42
N VAL A 307 8.76 20.11 9.27
CA VAL A 307 7.75 19.06 9.41
C VAL A 307 7.40 18.88 10.88
N LEU A 308 8.40 18.76 11.75
CA LEU A 308 8.18 18.58 13.19
C LEU A 308 7.54 19.82 13.83
N GLU A 309 8.00 21.02 13.47
CA GLU A 309 7.40 22.28 13.94
C GLU A 309 5.93 22.40 13.53
N ARG A 310 5.59 21.96 12.31
CA ARG A 310 4.18 21.91 11.87
C ARG A 310 3.37 20.94 12.72
N LEU A 311 3.87 19.72 12.98
CA LEU A 311 3.16 18.73 13.81
C LEU A 311 2.90 19.26 15.23
N VAL A 312 3.86 19.97 15.82
CA VAL A 312 3.70 20.64 17.12
C VAL A 312 2.60 21.70 17.05
N LYS A 313 2.64 22.59 16.05
CA LYS A 313 1.61 23.64 15.86
C LYS A 313 0.22 23.06 15.66
N GLU A 314 0.10 21.99 14.88
CA GLU A 314 -1.18 21.32 14.67
C GLU A 314 -1.70 20.67 15.97
N ASN A 315 -0.83 20.11 16.80
CA ASN A 315 -1.21 19.57 18.11
C ASN A 315 -1.68 20.65 19.09
N GLN A 316 -1.04 21.83 19.07
CA GLN A 316 -1.47 22.99 19.86
C GLN A 316 -2.85 23.49 19.42
N ALA A 317 -3.09 23.57 18.11
CA ALA A 317 -4.32 24.14 17.57
C ALA A 317 -5.53 23.19 17.61
N GLN A 318 -5.29 21.87 17.57
CA GLN A 318 -6.35 20.87 17.44
C GLN A 318 -6.53 20.04 18.72
N THR A 319 -6.89 20.70 19.81
CA THR A 319 -7.17 20.05 21.12
C THR A 319 -8.63 19.63 21.31
N ARG A 320 -9.50 20.05 20.39
CA ARG A 320 -10.96 19.82 20.44
C ARG A 320 -11.34 18.37 20.70
N ASP A 321 -10.77 17.43 19.94
CA ASP A 321 -11.11 16.00 20.04
C ASP A 321 -10.80 15.44 21.44
N VAL A 322 -9.77 15.95 22.11
CA VAL A 322 -9.42 15.58 23.50
C VAL A 322 -10.44 16.15 24.47
N ILE A 323 -10.82 17.42 24.30
CA ILE A 323 -11.79 18.11 25.16
C ILE A 323 -13.17 17.45 25.09
N LEU A 324 -13.62 17.10 23.89
CA LEU A 324 -14.94 16.51 23.67
C LEU A 324 -15.08 15.06 24.16
N GLN A 325 -14.00 14.37 24.52
CA GLN A 325 -14.05 12.98 25.00
C GLN A 325 -14.03 12.86 26.54
N LEU A 326 -13.67 13.93 27.25
CA LEU A 326 -13.50 13.89 28.70
C LEU A 326 -14.74 14.47 29.40
N ASP A 327 -15.39 13.63 30.20
CA ASP A 327 -16.43 14.08 31.13
C ASP A 327 -15.85 15.00 32.22
N GLY A 328 -16.72 15.67 32.99
CA GLY A 328 -16.30 16.64 34.00
C GLY A 328 -15.37 16.06 35.07
N ILE A 329 -15.56 14.79 35.45
CA ILE A 329 -14.74 14.11 36.46
C ILE A 329 -13.33 13.87 35.91
N LYS A 330 -13.23 13.29 34.72
CA LYS A 330 -11.95 13.06 34.05
C LYS A 330 -11.23 14.37 33.73
N THR A 331 -11.98 15.39 33.32
CA THR A 331 -11.45 16.73 33.02
C THR A 331 -10.78 17.32 34.26
N ALA A 332 -11.43 17.29 35.43
CA ALA A 332 -10.84 17.78 36.67
C ALA A 332 -9.56 17.02 37.07
N GLN A 333 -9.54 15.69 36.89
CA GLN A 333 -8.34 14.88 37.12
C GLN A 333 -7.19 15.27 36.19
N VAL A 334 -7.47 15.48 34.91
CA VAL A 334 -6.45 15.87 33.92
C VAL A 334 -5.96 17.29 34.18
N ILE A 335 -6.84 18.24 34.53
CA ILE A 335 -6.45 19.61 34.92
C ILE A 335 -5.46 19.56 36.08
N ALA A 336 -5.78 18.85 37.17
CA ALA A 336 -4.91 18.76 38.33
C ALA A 336 -3.54 18.15 37.97
N ALA A 337 -3.52 17.12 37.11
CA ALA A 337 -2.28 16.51 36.64
C ALA A 337 -1.45 17.48 35.76
N LEU A 338 -2.10 18.22 34.85
CA LEU A 338 -1.46 19.20 33.98
C LEU A 338 -0.91 20.40 34.77
N GLN A 339 -1.65 20.92 35.74
CA GLN A 339 -1.20 21.99 36.64
C GLN A 339 0.09 21.60 37.37
N LYS A 340 0.16 20.35 37.85
CA LYS A 340 1.35 19.81 38.52
C LYS A 340 2.55 19.70 37.57
N LEU A 341 2.35 19.22 36.35
CA LEU A 341 3.42 19.09 35.34
C LEU A 341 3.93 20.46 34.90
N LEU A 342 3.02 21.37 34.54
CA LEU A 342 3.33 22.69 33.98
C LEU A 342 3.69 23.72 35.06
N LYS A 343 3.47 23.41 36.34
CA LYS A 343 3.67 24.30 37.49
C LYS A 343 2.90 25.61 37.33
N THR A 344 1.61 25.51 37.05
CA THR A 344 0.71 26.65 36.81
C THR A 344 -0.58 26.52 37.62
N GLU A 345 -1.17 27.66 37.98
CA GLU A 345 -2.49 27.75 38.61
C GLU A 345 -3.63 27.92 37.60
N GLN A 346 -3.33 27.89 36.29
CA GLN A 346 -4.35 28.02 35.24
C GLN A 346 -5.41 26.92 35.38
N THR A 347 -6.69 27.30 35.27
CA THR A 347 -7.83 26.40 35.42
C THR A 347 -8.55 26.13 34.10
N ASP A 348 -8.34 26.96 33.08
CA ASP A 348 -8.90 26.73 31.75
C ASP A 348 -8.24 25.50 31.09
N PHE A 349 -9.06 24.50 30.78
CA PHE A 349 -8.58 23.22 30.26
C PHE A 349 -7.99 23.34 28.84
N ALA A 350 -8.58 24.17 27.98
CA ALA A 350 -8.13 24.34 26.61
C ALA A 350 -6.77 25.05 26.56
N GLU A 351 -6.59 26.07 27.40
CA GLU A 351 -5.30 26.75 27.56
C GLU A 351 -4.23 25.82 28.15
N LEU A 352 -4.56 25.03 29.18
CA LEU A 352 -3.65 24.03 29.75
C LEU A 352 -3.21 23.00 28.70
N LEU A 353 -4.12 22.48 27.88
CA LEU A 353 -3.79 21.55 26.80
C LEU A 353 -2.91 22.22 25.74
N THR A 354 -3.19 23.47 25.38
CA THR A 354 -2.38 24.22 24.41
C THR A 354 -0.96 24.42 24.94
N SER A 355 -0.81 24.82 26.21
CA SER A 355 0.48 24.91 26.88
C SER A 355 1.19 23.56 26.95
N PHE A 356 0.46 22.47 27.22
CA PHE A 356 1.00 21.10 27.25
C PHE A 356 1.51 20.61 25.88
N PHE A 357 0.81 20.93 24.79
CA PHE A 357 1.27 20.58 23.44
C PHE A 357 2.32 21.53 22.89
N THR A 358 2.69 22.59 23.62
CA THR A 358 3.82 23.46 23.29
C THR A 358 5.14 22.79 23.64
N THR A 359 5.56 21.87 22.78
CA THR A 359 6.74 21.03 22.98
C THR A 359 7.97 21.53 22.21
N ASP A 360 9.15 21.32 22.79
CA ASP A 360 10.46 21.54 22.17
C ASP A 360 11.39 20.35 22.43
N ASP A 361 12.63 20.44 21.97
CA ASP A 361 13.63 19.37 22.11
C ASP A 361 13.93 18.98 23.58
N GLN A 362 13.72 19.88 24.54
CA GLN A 362 14.03 19.63 25.95
C GLN A 362 12.87 18.96 26.68
N ASN A 363 11.65 19.37 26.39
CA ASN A 363 10.47 18.95 27.16
C ASN A 363 9.62 17.86 26.47
N PHE A 364 9.87 17.57 25.19
CA PHE A 364 9.03 16.67 24.41
C PHE A 364 8.93 15.26 25.00
N ARG A 365 10.05 14.65 25.42
CA ARG A 365 10.04 13.27 25.96
C ARG A 365 9.21 13.14 27.24
N GLU A 366 9.39 14.07 28.18
CA GLU A 366 8.60 14.11 29.42
C GLU A 366 7.11 14.25 29.13
N ARG A 367 6.75 15.15 28.21
CA ARG A 367 5.35 15.39 27.82
C ARG A 367 4.75 14.22 27.05
N TYR A 368 5.53 13.56 26.20
CA TYR A 368 5.12 12.33 25.52
C TYR A 368 4.77 11.23 26.53
N ASP A 369 5.68 10.96 27.46
CA ASP A 369 5.49 9.93 28.49
C ASP A 369 4.29 10.29 29.40
N PHE A 370 4.15 11.57 29.76
CA PHE A 370 3.01 12.07 30.53
C PHE A 370 1.69 11.88 29.78
N PHE A 371 1.63 12.20 28.48
CA PHE A 371 0.43 12.01 27.67
C PHE A 371 -0.06 10.57 27.74
N TYR A 372 0.84 9.61 27.49
CA TYR A 372 0.48 8.19 27.46
C TYR A 372 0.17 7.61 28.84
N LYS A 373 0.74 8.19 29.90
CA LYS A 373 0.51 7.74 31.28
C LYS A 373 -0.75 8.30 31.91
N GLU A 374 -1.03 9.60 31.75
CA GLU A 374 -2.05 10.31 32.53
C GLU A 374 -3.30 10.67 31.71
N ILE A 375 -3.11 11.03 30.42
CA ILE A 375 -4.19 11.53 29.56
C ILE A 375 -4.77 10.39 28.71
N ALA A 376 -3.93 9.67 27.99
CA ALA A 376 -4.33 8.64 27.03
C ALA A 376 -5.25 7.53 27.62
N PRO A 377 -5.05 7.03 28.86
CA PRO A 377 -5.94 6.02 29.44
C PRO A 377 -7.37 6.51 29.68
N LYS A 378 -7.59 7.84 29.69
CA LYS A 378 -8.91 8.45 29.87
C LYS A 378 -9.61 8.75 28.54
N LEU A 379 -8.88 8.61 27.43
CA LEU A 379 -9.33 8.88 26.07
C LEU A 379 -9.59 7.59 25.30
N GLN A 380 -10.41 7.70 24.26
CA GLN A 380 -10.51 6.67 23.24
C GLN A 380 -9.45 6.94 22.16
N LEU A 381 -8.29 6.30 22.32
CA LEU A 381 -7.16 6.48 21.39
C LEU A 381 -7.47 6.00 19.98
N TYR A 382 -8.26 4.94 19.83
CA TYR A 382 -8.60 4.36 18.54
C TYR A 382 -10.11 4.36 18.35
N ARG A 383 -10.54 4.82 17.18
CA ARG A 383 -11.97 4.90 16.84
C ARG A 383 -12.62 3.53 16.71
N VAL A 384 -11.85 2.53 16.29
CA VAL A 384 -12.25 1.12 16.22
C VAL A 384 -11.27 0.32 17.08
N LYS A 385 -11.77 -0.53 17.96
CA LYS A 385 -10.95 -1.43 18.79
C LYS A 385 -10.95 -2.84 18.22
N VAL A 386 -9.90 -3.58 18.53
CA VAL A 386 -9.88 -5.02 18.28
C VAL A 386 -10.99 -5.67 19.10
N GLY A 387 -11.83 -6.46 18.44
CA GLY A 387 -13.03 -7.08 19.01
C GLY A 387 -14.34 -6.42 18.56
N ASP A 388 -14.30 -5.17 18.10
CA ASP A 388 -15.48 -4.43 17.64
C ASP A 388 -16.07 -5.05 16.36
N SER A 389 -17.36 -4.84 16.14
CA SER A 389 -18.02 -5.12 14.86
C SER A 389 -18.08 -3.85 14.03
N LEU A 390 -17.57 -3.93 12.81
CA LEU A 390 -17.43 -2.80 11.90
C LEU A 390 -18.41 -2.95 10.73
N THR A 391 -19.22 -1.92 10.49
CA THR A 391 -20.03 -1.83 9.28
C THR A 391 -19.19 -1.24 8.16
N ILE A 392 -18.91 -2.05 7.14
CA ILE A 392 -18.19 -1.63 5.95
C ILE A 392 -19.22 -1.39 4.85
N LYS A 393 -19.12 -0.26 4.15
CA LYS A 393 -20.01 0.11 3.04
C LYS A 393 -19.20 0.23 1.75
N ALA A 394 -19.61 -0.48 0.71
CA ALA A 394 -18.98 -0.43 -0.60
C ALA A 394 -20.00 -0.06 -1.68
N PHE A 395 -19.57 0.73 -2.66
CA PHE A 395 -20.35 0.96 -3.87
C PHE A 395 -20.09 -0.18 -4.84
N THR A 396 -21.13 -0.93 -5.18
CA THR A 396 -21.07 -1.96 -6.22
C THR A 396 -20.93 -1.30 -7.59
N LYS A 397 -20.51 -2.09 -8.59
CA LYS A 397 -20.35 -1.60 -9.97
C LYS A 397 -21.68 -1.20 -10.63
N SER A 398 -22.81 -1.72 -10.15
CA SER A 398 -24.16 -1.32 -10.56
C SER A 398 -24.66 -0.05 -9.85
N GLY A 399 -23.84 0.57 -9.00
CA GLY A 399 -24.16 1.81 -8.29
C GLY A 399 -24.92 1.63 -6.97
N TYR A 400 -25.30 0.40 -6.61
CA TYR A 400 -25.93 0.12 -5.32
C TYR A 400 -24.90 0.10 -4.19
N VAL A 401 -25.29 0.58 -3.01
CA VAL A 401 -24.47 0.48 -1.80
C VAL A 401 -24.74 -0.88 -1.14
N GLN A 402 -23.70 -1.67 -0.96
CA GLN A 402 -23.74 -2.88 -0.14
C GLN A 402 -23.09 -2.58 1.21
N SER A 403 -23.62 -3.19 2.26
CA SER A 403 -23.07 -3.09 3.61
C SER A 403 -22.92 -4.46 4.24
N VAL A 404 -21.80 -4.66 4.93
CA VAL A 404 -21.53 -5.90 5.67
C VAL A 404 -20.97 -5.54 7.03
N ASN A 405 -21.46 -6.23 8.06
CA ASN A 405 -20.90 -6.16 9.41
C ASN A 405 -19.85 -7.25 9.56
N VAL A 406 -18.62 -6.87 9.91
CA VAL A 406 -17.51 -7.80 10.13
C VAL A 406 -16.86 -7.55 11.47
N LYS A 407 -16.48 -8.61 12.17
CA LYS A 407 -15.73 -8.51 13.41
C LYS A 407 -14.27 -8.19 13.13
N VAL A 408 -13.70 -7.23 13.86
CA VAL A 408 -12.27 -6.92 13.84
C VAL A 408 -11.54 -7.89 14.77
N TYR A 409 -10.74 -8.79 14.21
CA TYR A 409 -10.02 -9.81 15.02
C TYR A 409 -8.66 -9.34 15.51
N GLY A 410 -8.04 -8.39 14.82
CA GLY A 410 -6.71 -7.93 15.14
C GLY A 410 -6.14 -6.95 14.13
N THR A 411 -4.90 -6.54 14.40
CA THR A 411 -4.07 -5.79 13.48
C THR A 411 -2.95 -6.67 12.93
N PHE A 412 -2.46 -6.37 11.73
CA PHE A 412 -1.35 -7.12 11.14
C PHE A 412 -0.38 -6.20 10.39
N SER A 413 0.84 -6.66 10.16
CA SER A 413 1.80 -6.00 9.29
C SER A 413 2.48 -6.99 8.36
N PHE A 414 3.03 -6.48 7.27
CA PHE A 414 3.95 -7.21 6.42
C PHE A 414 5.37 -6.81 6.77
N GLU A 415 6.21 -7.80 7.10
CA GLU A 415 7.61 -7.59 7.41
C GLU A 415 8.30 -6.85 6.26
N GLY A 416 9.02 -5.77 6.52
CA GLY A 416 9.68 -4.92 5.51
C GLY A 416 8.76 -3.98 4.71
N LEU A 417 7.47 -3.91 5.02
CA LEU A 417 6.50 -2.95 4.43
C LEU A 417 5.69 -2.22 5.51
N GLU A 418 6.11 -2.29 6.76
CA GLU A 418 5.39 -1.79 7.93
C GLU A 418 5.16 -0.29 7.87
N LYS A 419 6.09 0.47 7.29
CA LYS A 419 5.96 1.93 7.11
C LYS A 419 5.48 2.34 5.70
N SER A 420 5.10 1.39 4.85
CA SER A 420 4.68 1.71 3.48
C SER A 420 3.23 2.18 3.44
N PRO A 421 2.93 3.39 2.92
CA PRO A 421 1.55 3.83 2.72
C PRO A 421 0.78 3.01 1.70
N LEU A 422 1.46 2.33 0.78
CA LEU A 422 0.83 1.57 -0.29
C LEU A 422 0.42 0.17 0.19
N ALA A 423 1.38 -0.60 0.70
CA ALA A 423 1.14 -1.96 1.17
C ALA A 423 0.62 -2.00 2.61
N GLY A 424 1.15 -1.15 3.49
CA GLY A 424 0.75 -1.06 4.90
C GLY A 424 -0.65 -0.50 5.12
N SER A 425 -1.28 0.09 4.10
CA SER A 425 -2.68 0.55 4.20
C SER A 425 -3.72 -0.50 3.77
N MET A 426 -3.28 -1.61 3.17
CA MET A 426 -4.19 -2.64 2.67
C MET A 426 -4.64 -3.56 3.80
N CYS A 427 -5.91 -3.51 4.18
CA CYS A 427 -6.52 -4.40 5.16
C CYS A 427 -6.85 -5.78 4.54
N LEU A 428 -7.16 -6.76 5.37
CA LEU A 428 -7.60 -8.09 4.91
C LEU A 428 -9.01 -8.40 5.40
N MET A 429 -9.79 -9.01 4.51
CA MET A 429 -11.16 -9.43 4.77
C MET A 429 -11.33 -10.88 4.33
N ASP A 430 -12.22 -11.61 5.00
CA ASP A 430 -12.63 -12.92 4.52
C ASP A 430 -13.34 -12.85 3.15
N LEU A 431 -13.24 -13.93 2.39
CA LEU A 431 -13.73 -13.98 1.02
C LEU A 431 -15.27 -13.87 0.92
N MET A 432 -16.01 -14.29 1.96
CA MET A 432 -17.48 -14.23 1.94
C MET A 432 -17.99 -12.81 2.11
N SER A 433 -17.45 -12.10 3.09
CA SER A 433 -17.76 -10.68 3.29
C SER A 433 -17.36 -9.85 2.07
N PHE A 434 -16.24 -10.18 1.42
CA PHE A 434 -15.86 -9.57 0.15
C PHE A 434 -16.89 -9.80 -0.95
N ARG A 435 -17.36 -11.04 -1.14
CA ARG A 435 -18.35 -11.38 -2.18
C ARG A 435 -19.66 -10.62 -1.98
N ASP A 436 -20.11 -10.53 -0.74
CA ASP A 436 -21.30 -9.76 -0.37
C ASP A 436 -21.11 -8.25 -0.64
N LEU A 437 -20.00 -7.66 -0.21
CA LEU A 437 -19.71 -6.23 -0.42
C LEU A 437 -19.54 -5.86 -1.88
N TYR A 438 -18.91 -6.73 -2.67
CA TYR A 438 -18.73 -6.49 -4.10
C TYR A 438 -20.05 -6.64 -4.88
N GLY A 439 -21.07 -7.25 -4.27
CA GLY A 439 -22.39 -7.44 -4.86
C GLY A 439 -22.49 -8.68 -5.75
N TYR A 440 -21.63 -9.69 -5.53
CA TYR A 440 -21.79 -10.97 -6.22
C TYR A 440 -23.01 -11.71 -5.67
N LEU A 441 -23.85 -12.19 -6.57
CA LEU A 441 -24.97 -13.05 -6.23
C LEU A 441 -24.40 -14.43 -5.85
N THR A 442 -24.45 -14.77 -4.56
CA THR A 442 -24.17 -16.13 -4.08
C THR A 442 -25.21 -17.10 -4.64
N THR A 443 -24.91 -18.40 -4.67
CA THR A 443 -25.87 -19.44 -5.12
C THR A 443 -27.19 -19.34 -4.37
N ASP A 444 -27.12 -19.15 -3.05
CA ASP A 444 -28.28 -18.93 -2.17
C ASP A 444 -29.11 -17.71 -2.61
N LYS A 445 -28.46 -16.58 -2.92
CA LYS A 445 -29.14 -15.35 -3.41
C LYS A 445 -29.74 -15.53 -4.80
N LEU A 446 -29.11 -16.35 -5.66
CA LEU A 446 -29.66 -16.67 -6.99
C LEU A 446 -30.91 -17.55 -6.88
N GLU A 447 -30.92 -18.51 -5.96
CA GLU A 447 -32.10 -19.34 -5.69
C GLU A 447 -33.22 -18.53 -5.04
N GLU A 448 -32.89 -17.65 -4.10
CA GLU A 448 -33.84 -16.71 -3.50
C GLU A 448 -34.40 -15.75 -4.56
N MET A 449 -33.56 -15.18 -5.43
CA MET A 449 -34.02 -14.35 -6.54
C MET A 449 -34.95 -15.12 -7.50
N LYS A 450 -34.65 -16.39 -7.78
CA LYS A 450 -35.53 -17.24 -8.60
C LYS A 450 -36.87 -17.50 -7.90
N ALA A 451 -36.86 -17.76 -6.59
CA ALA A 451 -38.06 -17.96 -5.79
C ALA A 451 -38.91 -16.68 -5.69
N LEU A 452 -38.29 -15.52 -5.46
CA LEU A 452 -38.93 -14.21 -5.45
C LEU A 452 -39.50 -13.86 -6.82
N LYS A 453 -38.76 -14.09 -7.91
CA LYS A 453 -39.27 -13.91 -9.28
C LYS A 453 -40.47 -14.81 -9.55
N ALA A 454 -40.43 -16.07 -9.12
CA ALA A 454 -41.55 -17.01 -9.25
C ALA A 454 -42.78 -16.58 -8.42
N GLY A 455 -42.58 -16.04 -7.21
CA GLY A 455 -43.64 -15.54 -6.34
C GLY A 455 -44.24 -14.20 -6.80
N ALA A 456 -43.43 -13.31 -7.38
CA ALA A 456 -43.83 -11.98 -7.83
C ALA A 456 -44.43 -11.94 -9.25
N GLN A 457 -44.48 -13.09 -9.96
CA GLN A 457 -44.87 -13.17 -11.39
C GLN A 457 -44.13 -12.15 -12.28
N ALA A 458 -42.91 -11.78 -11.90
CA ALA A 458 -42.17 -10.73 -12.59
C ALA A 458 -41.67 -11.23 -13.96
N LYS A 459 -42.17 -10.62 -15.04
CA LYS A 459 -41.69 -10.89 -16.41
C LYS A 459 -40.33 -10.24 -16.61
N GLU A 460 -39.32 -11.03 -16.98
CA GLU A 460 -37.97 -10.52 -17.25
C GLU A 460 -37.96 -9.81 -18.60
N VAL A 461 -37.68 -8.51 -18.58
CA VAL A 461 -37.63 -7.66 -19.75
C VAL A 461 -36.18 -7.52 -20.19
N SER A 462 -35.81 -8.19 -21.29
CA SER A 462 -34.46 -8.07 -21.85
C SER A 462 -34.27 -6.70 -22.48
N ARG A 463 -33.06 -6.12 -22.39
CA ARG A 463 -32.77 -4.78 -22.94
C ARG A 463 -33.01 -4.70 -24.45
N GLU A 464 -32.83 -5.81 -25.17
CA GLU A 464 -33.05 -5.88 -26.63
C GLU A 464 -34.53 -5.83 -27.02
N HIS A 465 -35.44 -6.25 -26.12
CA HIS A 465 -36.89 -6.32 -26.39
C HIS A 465 -37.69 -5.43 -25.43
N ALA A 466 -37.01 -4.53 -24.71
CA ALA A 466 -37.60 -3.78 -23.61
C ALA A 466 -38.75 -2.88 -24.06
N GLU A 467 -38.67 -2.34 -25.27
CA GLU A 467 -39.70 -1.49 -25.83
C GLU A 467 -40.98 -2.28 -26.14
N ASP A 468 -40.86 -3.42 -26.82
CA ASP A 468 -42.01 -4.29 -27.15
C ASP A 468 -42.62 -4.96 -25.90
N ASP A 469 -41.79 -5.41 -24.97
CA ASP A 469 -42.24 -6.12 -23.77
C ASP A 469 -42.93 -5.22 -22.74
N LEU A 470 -42.56 -3.93 -22.68
CA LEU A 470 -43.15 -2.95 -21.77
C LEU A 470 -44.26 -2.12 -22.42
N PHE A 471 -44.17 -1.87 -23.73
CA PHE A 471 -45.02 -0.88 -24.42
C PHE A 471 -45.69 -1.42 -25.70
N GLY A 472 -45.42 -2.65 -26.13
CA GLY A 472 -45.99 -3.26 -27.35
C GLY A 472 -47.38 -3.89 -27.18
N GLY A 473 -47.90 -3.98 -25.96
CA GLY A 473 -49.25 -4.48 -25.67
C GLY A 473 -50.30 -3.37 -25.68
N GLY A 474 -51.31 -3.47 -26.56
CA GLY A 474 -52.40 -2.49 -26.72
C GLY A 474 -53.39 -2.39 -25.56
N ASP A 475 -53.19 -3.13 -24.46
CA ASP A 475 -53.92 -2.95 -23.22
C ASP A 475 -52.99 -2.32 -22.19
N VAL A 476 -53.08 -0.99 -22.08
CA VAL A 476 -52.65 -0.29 -20.87
C VAL A 476 -53.58 -0.75 -19.76
N VAL A 477 -53.21 -1.82 -19.06
CA VAL A 477 -53.86 -2.15 -17.80
C VAL A 477 -53.43 -1.06 -16.82
N GLU A 478 -54.28 -0.04 -16.66
CA GLU A 478 -54.28 0.79 -15.47
C GLU A 478 -54.51 -0.16 -14.28
N ALA A 479 -53.41 -0.64 -13.70
CA ALA A 479 -53.47 -1.24 -12.38
C ALA A 479 -53.90 -0.11 -11.44
N GLN A 480 -55.18 -0.12 -11.05
CA GLN A 480 -55.63 0.66 -9.90
C GLN A 480 -54.76 0.26 -8.72
N ALA A 481 -53.82 1.13 -8.35
CA ALA A 481 -53.05 1.01 -7.13
C ALA A 481 -54.06 1.05 -5.97
N THR A 482 -54.47 -0.13 -5.50
CA THR A 482 -55.18 -0.24 -4.24
C THR A 482 -54.17 0.21 -3.19
N ALA A 483 -54.50 1.23 -2.41
CA ALA A 483 -53.74 1.62 -1.23
C ALA A 483 -53.87 0.52 -0.16
N GLY A 484 -53.28 -0.65 -0.42
CA GLY A 484 -52.98 -1.64 0.58
C GLY A 484 -51.66 -1.26 1.22
N VAL A 485 -51.61 -1.29 2.56
CA VAL A 485 -50.34 -1.29 3.28
C VAL A 485 -49.50 -2.42 2.70
N ILE A 486 -48.40 -2.08 2.04
CA ILE A 486 -47.40 -3.07 1.66
C ILE A 486 -46.84 -3.59 2.99
N ASP A 487 -47.30 -4.77 3.41
CA ASP A 487 -46.67 -5.48 4.51
C ASP A 487 -45.42 -6.14 3.95
N ASP A 488 -44.33 -5.36 3.94
CA ASP A 488 -43.00 -5.81 3.50
C ASP A 488 -42.62 -7.14 4.16
N LYS A 489 -43.07 -7.40 5.40
CA LYS A 489 -42.80 -8.67 6.10
C LYS A 489 -43.58 -9.85 5.53
N ALA A 490 -44.77 -9.64 5.00
CA ALA A 490 -45.59 -10.72 4.42
C ALA A 490 -45.14 -11.10 3.00
N GLN A 491 -44.74 -10.09 2.19
CA GLN A 491 -44.33 -10.30 0.80
C GLN A 491 -42.86 -10.74 0.64
N LEU A 492 -41.98 -10.41 1.59
CA LEU A 492 -40.56 -10.81 1.58
C LEU A 492 -40.30 -12.08 2.40
N SER A 493 -41.27 -13.00 2.51
CA SER A 493 -41.15 -14.26 3.24
C SER A 493 -40.31 -15.31 2.49
N GLY A 494 -39.05 -14.97 2.22
CA GLY A 494 -38.00 -15.89 1.78
C GLY A 494 -37.07 -16.26 2.93
N THR A 495 -36.58 -17.49 2.95
CA THR A 495 -35.60 -18.00 3.92
C THR A 495 -34.29 -17.21 3.98
N GLY A 496 -34.02 -16.29 3.03
CA GLY A 496 -32.81 -15.47 3.00
C GLY A 496 -32.81 -14.23 3.90
N GLN A 497 -33.98 -13.68 4.27
CA GLN A 497 -34.08 -12.70 5.37
C GLN A 497 -34.04 -13.34 6.76
N ALA A 498 -34.24 -14.66 6.85
CA ALA A 498 -34.30 -15.39 8.12
C ALA A 498 -32.92 -15.80 8.68
N MET A 499 -31.82 -15.26 8.14
CA MET A 499 -30.60 -15.09 8.91
C MET A 499 -30.51 -13.61 9.26
N HIS A 500 -30.73 -13.28 10.53
CA HIS A 500 -30.41 -11.94 11.01
C HIS A 500 -28.97 -11.60 10.62
N GLN A 501 -28.63 -10.32 10.39
CA GLN A 501 -27.23 -9.92 10.18
C GLN A 501 -26.30 -10.50 11.26
N GLU A 502 -26.81 -10.73 12.48
CA GLU A 502 -26.11 -11.44 13.55
C GLU A 502 -25.84 -12.93 13.26
N ASP A 503 -26.73 -13.63 12.58
CA ASP A 503 -26.59 -15.05 12.23
C ASP A 503 -25.52 -15.24 11.15
N LEU A 504 -25.44 -14.31 10.19
CA LEU A 504 -24.38 -14.31 9.17
C LEU A 504 -22.98 -14.06 9.77
N VAL A 505 -22.90 -13.21 10.81
CA VAL A 505 -21.65 -12.94 11.53
C VAL A 505 -21.19 -14.17 12.34
N LYS A 506 -22.13 -14.99 12.83
CA LYS A 506 -21.86 -16.19 13.62
C LYS A 506 -21.73 -17.47 12.79
N ARG A 507 -22.10 -17.46 11.50
CA ARG A 507 -22.01 -18.61 10.61
C ARG A 507 -20.55 -19.02 10.37
N VAL A 508 -20.31 -20.33 10.40
CA VAL A 508 -19.04 -20.94 10.02
C VAL A 508 -19.21 -21.56 8.64
N TYR A 509 -18.43 -21.08 7.68
CA TYR A 509 -18.42 -21.59 6.30
C TYR A 509 -17.45 -22.77 6.18
N SER A 510 -17.86 -23.80 5.45
CA SER A 510 -16.99 -24.90 5.07
C SER A 510 -15.95 -24.46 4.05
N ARG A 511 -14.87 -25.23 3.95
CA ARG A 511 -13.81 -25.00 2.95
C ARG A 511 -14.35 -25.03 1.51
N GLU A 512 -15.28 -25.94 1.24
CA GLU A 512 -15.91 -26.07 -0.07
C GLU A 512 -16.73 -24.83 -0.42
N GLU A 513 -17.50 -24.28 0.52
CA GLU A 513 -18.23 -23.01 0.30
C GLU A 513 -17.27 -21.85 0.00
N ILE A 514 -16.14 -21.75 0.72
CA ILE A 514 -15.15 -20.69 0.49
C ILE A 514 -14.51 -20.81 -0.89
N GLU A 515 -14.11 -22.01 -1.27
CA GLU A 515 -13.42 -22.26 -2.54
C GLU A 515 -14.37 -22.18 -3.74
N ASN A 516 -15.63 -22.60 -3.57
CA ASN A 516 -16.65 -22.52 -4.61
C ASN A 516 -17.22 -21.11 -4.67
N GLY A 517 -17.02 -20.44 -5.80
CA GLY A 517 -17.67 -19.18 -6.09
C GLY A 517 -16.76 -18.18 -6.77
N VAL A 518 -17.16 -16.91 -6.65
CA VAL A 518 -16.61 -15.83 -7.44
C VAL A 518 -15.37 -15.22 -6.80
N VAL A 519 -14.34 -14.98 -7.61
CA VAL A 519 -13.15 -14.21 -7.24
C VAL A 519 -12.76 -13.26 -8.38
N LEU A 520 -12.03 -12.19 -8.08
CA LEU A 520 -11.53 -11.26 -9.11
C LEU A 520 -10.17 -11.67 -9.66
N ASN A 521 -9.31 -12.15 -8.78
CA ASN A 521 -7.95 -12.57 -9.11
C ASN A 521 -7.49 -13.68 -8.16
N ALA A 522 -6.33 -14.26 -8.41
CA ALA A 522 -5.69 -15.15 -7.46
C ALA A 522 -4.16 -15.08 -7.55
N ALA A 523 -3.51 -15.19 -6.40
CA ALA A 523 -2.06 -15.31 -6.30
C ALA A 523 -1.65 -16.77 -6.47
N VAL A 524 -0.69 -17.03 -7.34
CA VAL A 524 -0.09 -18.36 -7.54
C VAL A 524 1.31 -18.33 -6.94
N MET A 525 1.55 -19.21 -5.97
CA MET A 525 2.89 -19.41 -5.41
C MET A 525 3.60 -20.50 -6.20
N LEU A 526 4.88 -20.26 -6.53
CA LEU A 526 5.70 -21.22 -7.26
C LEU A 526 6.59 -22.01 -6.30
N LYS A 527 6.91 -23.24 -6.67
CA LYS A 527 7.94 -24.06 -6.00
C LYS A 527 9.34 -23.55 -6.37
N ASP A 528 9.54 -23.21 -7.64
CA ASP A 528 10.78 -22.66 -8.18
C ASP A 528 10.50 -21.32 -8.91
N PRO A 529 10.87 -20.18 -8.29
CA PRO A 529 10.72 -18.86 -8.88
C PRO A 529 11.54 -18.65 -10.16
N ALA A 530 12.62 -19.41 -10.39
CA ALA A 530 13.46 -19.25 -11.59
C ALA A 530 12.72 -19.63 -12.87
N ARG A 531 11.70 -20.50 -12.76
CA ARG A 531 10.83 -20.92 -13.86
C ARG A 531 9.58 -20.05 -14.02
N LEU A 532 9.58 -18.81 -13.50
CA LEU A 532 8.45 -17.87 -13.58
C LEU A 532 7.90 -17.72 -15.00
N LYS A 533 8.75 -17.35 -15.97
CA LYS A 533 8.32 -17.10 -17.36
C LYS A 533 7.72 -18.35 -18.02
N GLN A 534 8.36 -19.50 -17.80
CA GLN A 534 7.86 -20.77 -18.31
C GLN A 534 6.51 -21.12 -17.69
N THR A 535 6.36 -20.95 -16.37
CA THR A 535 5.12 -21.28 -15.68
C THR A 535 3.97 -20.37 -16.11
N ILE A 536 4.23 -19.07 -16.35
CA ILE A 536 3.21 -18.16 -16.91
C ILE A 536 2.75 -18.65 -18.29
N ALA A 537 3.69 -19.08 -19.15
CA ALA A 537 3.36 -19.63 -20.46
C ALA A 537 2.53 -20.93 -20.33
N ASP A 538 2.91 -21.82 -19.41
CA ASP A 538 2.19 -23.08 -19.14
C ASP A 538 0.76 -22.82 -18.62
N ILE A 539 0.58 -21.83 -17.73
CA ILE A 539 -0.74 -21.43 -17.22
C ILE A 539 -1.63 -20.88 -18.34
N ASN A 540 -1.09 -20.01 -19.19
CA ASN A 540 -1.84 -19.43 -20.29
C ASN A 540 -2.22 -20.50 -21.33
N ALA A 541 -1.30 -21.43 -21.65
CA ALA A 541 -1.59 -22.55 -22.55
C ALA A 541 -2.66 -23.50 -21.97
N LEU A 542 -2.63 -23.77 -20.66
CA LEU A 542 -3.67 -24.54 -19.97
C LEU A 542 -5.03 -23.84 -20.03
N SER A 543 -5.05 -22.52 -19.84
CA SER A 543 -6.26 -21.70 -19.93
C SER A 543 -6.92 -21.79 -21.31
N GLU A 544 -6.13 -21.72 -22.38
CA GLU A 544 -6.60 -21.86 -23.76
C GLU A 544 -7.13 -23.28 -24.04
N LYS A 545 -6.42 -24.31 -23.57
CA LYS A 545 -6.79 -25.72 -23.77
C LYS A 545 -8.10 -26.09 -23.07
N ASP A 546 -8.26 -25.66 -21.82
CA ASP A 546 -9.38 -26.08 -20.96
C ASP A 546 -10.52 -25.04 -20.92
N GLY A 547 -10.38 -23.95 -21.68
CA GLY A 547 -11.40 -22.90 -21.84
C GLY A 547 -11.63 -22.08 -20.56
N LEU A 548 -10.60 -21.89 -19.73
CA LEU A 548 -10.72 -21.26 -18.42
C LEU A 548 -10.88 -19.73 -18.47
N SER A 549 -10.57 -19.09 -19.60
CA SER A 549 -10.66 -17.63 -19.79
C SER A 549 -9.86 -16.84 -18.74
N ILE A 550 -8.69 -17.34 -18.35
CA ILE A 550 -7.76 -16.66 -17.42
C ILE A 550 -6.48 -16.23 -18.13
N LYS A 551 -5.86 -15.16 -17.64
CA LYS A 551 -4.53 -14.68 -18.03
C LYS A 551 -3.63 -14.65 -16.81
N ALA A 552 -2.43 -15.21 -16.94
CA ALA A 552 -1.36 -15.15 -15.96
C ALA A 552 -0.40 -13.99 -16.27
N VAL A 553 -0.04 -13.24 -15.23
CA VAL A 553 0.91 -12.12 -15.28
C VAL A 553 1.91 -12.21 -14.13
N SER A 554 3.08 -11.59 -14.30
CA SER A 554 4.09 -11.56 -13.24
C SER A 554 3.65 -10.66 -12.08
N TRP A 555 4.26 -10.84 -10.90
CA TRP A 555 4.04 -9.92 -9.79
C TRP A 555 4.42 -8.48 -10.14
N GLN A 556 5.40 -8.26 -11.03
CA GLN A 556 5.79 -6.93 -11.49
C GLN A 556 4.64 -6.27 -12.25
N ASP A 557 4.02 -7.00 -13.18
CA ASP A 557 2.89 -6.47 -13.95
C ASP A 557 1.68 -6.21 -13.03
N ALA A 558 1.38 -7.16 -12.13
CA ALA A 558 0.28 -7.04 -11.19
C ALA A 558 0.47 -5.97 -10.10
N ALA A 559 1.70 -5.54 -9.83
CA ALA A 559 1.99 -4.42 -8.95
C ALA A 559 1.58 -3.07 -9.57
N GLY A 560 1.21 -3.05 -10.86
CA GLY A 560 0.76 -1.87 -11.59
C GLY A 560 1.85 -0.81 -11.69
N LEU A 561 1.53 0.42 -11.25
CA LEU A 561 2.43 1.57 -11.26
C LEU A 561 3.82 1.29 -10.67
N LEU A 562 3.87 0.47 -9.61
CA LEU A 562 5.12 0.18 -8.91
C LEU A 562 6.06 -0.69 -9.73
N GLY A 563 5.53 -1.72 -10.40
CA GLY A 563 6.33 -2.55 -11.30
C GLY A 563 6.78 -1.78 -12.54
N GLN A 564 5.90 -0.94 -13.09
CA GLN A 564 6.24 -0.07 -14.21
C GLN A 564 7.36 0.93 -13.85
N PHE A 565 7.38 1.47 -12.64
CA PHE A 565 8.46 2.36 -12.20
C PHE A 565 9.82 1.67 -12.24
N ILE A 566 9.93 0.41 -11.78
CA ILE A 566 11.19 -0.36 -11.84
C ILE A 566 11.62 -0.54 -13.29
N LEU A 567 10.69 -0.87 -14.18
CA LEU A 567 10.97 -1.06 -15.60
C LEU A 567 11.48 0.24 -16.23
N VAL A 568 10.81 1.36 -15.98
CA VAL A 568 11.22 2.68 -16.48
C VAL A 568 12.57 3.08 -15.91
N ALA A 569 12.80 2.89 -14.61
CA ALA A 569 14.10 3.17 -13.97
C ALA A 569 15.23 2.32 -14.59
N LYS A 570 14.98 1.04 -14.87
CA LYS A 570 15.90 0.16 -15.62
C LYS A 570 16.19 0.71 -17.01
N LEU A 571 15.16 1.08 -17.77
CA LEU A 571 15.31 1.62 -19.12
C LEU A 571 16.11 2.92 -19.12
N VAL A 572 15.80 3.85 -18.22
CA VAL A 572 16.51 5.13 -18.09
C VAL A 572 17.97 4.91 -17.72
N LEU A 573 18.26 4.03 -16.74
CA LEU A 573 19.65 3.72 -16.38
C LEU A 573 20.40 3.12 -17.57
N PHE A 574 19.84 2.09 -18.22
CA PHE A 574 20.50 1.44 -19.35
C PHE A 574 20.68 2.39 -20.54
N PHE A 575 19.76 3.33 -20.74
CA PHE A 575 19.91 4.40 -21.72
C PHE A 575 21.12 5.28 -21.41
N PHE A 576 21.24 5.80 -20.18
CA PHE A 576 22.40 6.61 -19.77
C PHE A 576 23.71 5.84 -19.81
N VAL A 577 23.71 4.58 -19.37
CA VAL A 577 24.87 3.67 -19.49
C VAL A 577 25.25 3.49 -20.95
N GLY A 578 24.27 3.32 -21.85
CA GLY A 578 24.48 3.27 -23.30
C GLY A 578 25.14 4.55 -23.84
N VAL A 579 24.66 5.73 -23.43
CA VAL A 579 25.27 7.02 -23.81
C VAL A 579 26.72 7.10 -23.33
N ILE A 580 27.00 6.72 -22.08
CA ILE A 580 28.36 6.69 -21.53
C ILE A 580 29.26 5.76 -22.37
N PHE A 581 28.76 4.59 -22.78
CA PHE A 581 29.52 3.69 -23.64
C PHE A 581 29.76 4.23 -25.04
N VAL A 582 28.81 4.96 -25.63
CA VAL A 582 29.03 5.63 -26.93
C VAL A 582 30.11 6.70 -26.81
N VAL A 583 30.04 7.54 -25.76
CA VAL A 583 31.07 8.56 -25.50
C VAL A 583 32.43 7.89 -25.25
N ALA A 584 32.49 6.86 -24.42
CA ALA A 584 33.69 6.07 -24.19
C ALA A 584 34.23 5.47 -25.49
N MET A 585 33.37 4.95 -26.36
CA MET A 585 33.76 4.38 -27.64
C MET A 585 34.44 5.41 -28.54
N VAL A 586 33.90 6.63 -28.63
CA VAL A 586 34.51 7.72 -29.40
C VAL A 586 35.87 8.13 -28.81
N ILE A 587 35.97 8.23 -27.47
CA ILE A 587 37.24 8.59 -26.83
C ILE A 587 38.30 7.49 -27.04
N ILE A 588 37.93 6.22 -26.84
CA ILE A 588 38.82 5.08 -27.08
C ILE A 588 39.24 5.01 -28.54
N ASN A 589 38.32 5.25 -29.48
CA ASN A 589 38.62 5.28 -30.91
C ASN A 589 39.69 6.34 -31.24
N ASN A 590 39.48 7.58 -30.77
CA ASN A 590 40.43 8.67 -30.98
C ASN A 590 41.78 8.41 -30.33
N ALA A 591 41.77 7.85 -29.11
CA ALA A 591 42.99 7.48 -28.39
C ALA A 591 43.76 6.35 -29.11
N MET A 592 43.07 5.30 -29.57
CA MET A 592 43.67 4.20 -30.33
C MET A 592 44.18 4.64 -31.69
N MET A 593 43.50 5.61 -32.33
CA MET A 593 43.98 6.24 -33.56
C MET A 593 45.33 6.92 -33.31
N MET A 594 45.43 7.73 -32.26
CA MET A 594 46.69 8.38 -31.87
C MET A 594 47.78 7.35 -31.51
N ALA A 595 47.45 6.31 -30.74
CA ALA A 595 48.39 5.25 -30.37
C ALA A 595 48.91 4.48 -31.60
N THR A 596 48.05 4.26 -32.59
CA THR A 596 48.42 3.63 -33.86
C THR A 596 49.36 4.53 -34.67
N LEU A 597 49.08 5.84 -34.75
CA LEU A 597 49.91 6.80 -35.47
C LEU A 597 51.32 6.91 -34.87
N GLN A 598 51.46 6.89 -33.55
CA GLN A 598 52.75 6.88 -32.86
C GLN A 598 53.58 5.61 -33.14
N ARG A 599 52.95 4.52 -33.56
CA ARG A 599 53.58 3.23 -33.86
C ARG A 599 53.66 2.93 -35.36
N THR A 600 53.48 3.94 -36.22
CA THR A 600 53.48 3.77 -37.68
C THR A 600 54.80 3.18 -38.19
N GLN A 601 55.95 3.65 -37.69
CA GLN A 601 57.26 3.13 -38.10
C GLN A 601 57.43 1.65 -37.73
N THR A 602 57.10 1.24 -36.50
CA THR A 602 57.23 -0.15 -36.05
C THR A 602 56.30 -1.09 -36.80
N ILE A 603 55.06 -0.65 -37.10
CA ILE A 603 54.11 -1.39 -37.93
C ILE A 603 54.64 -1.51 -39.37
N GLY A 604 55.23 -0.45 -39.92
CA GLY A 604 55.88 -0.43 -41.22
C GLY A 604 57.02 -1.44 -41.34
N THR A 605 57.91 -1.49 -40.34
CA THR A 605 59.02 -2.45 -40.28
C THR A 605 58.51 -3.89 -40.19
N MET A 606 57.50 -4.16 -39.34
CA MET A 606 56.88 -5.49 -39.27
C MET A 606 56.31 -5.93 -40.63
N ARG A 607 55.66 -5.00 -41.34
CA ARG A 607 55.13 -5.27 -42.68
C ARG A 607 56.22 -5.44 -43.74
N ALA A 608 57.36 -4.77 -43.62
CA ALA A 608 58.51 -4.94 -44.52
C ALA A 608 59.18 -6.32 -44.37
N ILE A 609 59.21 -6.87 -43.15
CA ILE A 609 59.78 -8.20 -42.84
C ILE A 609 58.78 -9.33 -43.18
N GLY A 610 57.55 -8.99 -43.62
CA GLY A 610 56.58 -9.95 -44.16
C GLY A 610 55.29 -10.14 -43.34
N ALA A 611 55.01 -9.30 -42.34
CA ALA A 611 53.75 -9.38 -41.60
C ALA A 611 52.53 -9.06 -42.50
N GLN A 612 51.56 -9.97 -42.52
CA GLN A 612 50.32 -9.80 -43.28
C GLN A 612 49.40 -8.73 -42.66
N ARG A 613 48.53 -8.12 -43.46
CA ARG A 613 47.54 -7.14 -42.98
C ARG A 613 46.62 -7.70 -41.90
N SER A 614 46.22 -8.97 -42.03
CA SER A 614 45.44 -9.71 -41.03
C SER A 614 46.18 -9.89 -39.70
N PHE A 615 47.50 -10.06 -39.74
CA PHE A 615 48.32 -10.13 -38.53
C PHE A 615 48.35 -8.79 -37.79
N VAL A 616 48.55 -7.68 -38.51
CA VAL A 616 48.51 -6.33 -37.93
C VAL A 616 47.12 -6.01 -37.35
N LEU A 617 46.04 -6.34 -38.08
CA LEU A 617 44.68 -6.18 -37.59
C LEU A 617 44.45 -6.93 -36.28
N THR A 618 44.81 -8.22 -36.26
CA THR A 618 44.61 -9.09 -35.09
C THR A 618 45.47 -8.64 -33.92
N MET A 619 46.69 -8.16 -34.18
CA MET A 619 47.55 -7.58 -33.14
C MET A 619 46.88 -6.42 -32.43
N VAL A 620 46.38 -5.43 -33.18
CA VAL A 620 45.74 -4.24 -32.59
C VAL A 620 44.44 -4.62 -31.86
N LEU A 621 43.64 -5.53 -32.41
CA LEU A 621 42.42 -6.01 -31.75
C LEU A 621 42.72 -6.78 -30.45
N VAL A 622 43.74 -7.66 -30.46
CA VAL A 622 44.17 -8.39 -29.26
C VAL A 622 44.75 -7.42 -28.22
N GLU A 623 45.47 -6.37 -28.63
CA GLU A 623 45.96 -5.34 -27.72
C GLU A 623 44.81 -4.66 -26.97
N THR A 624 43.78 -4.20 -27.69
CA THR A 624 42.61 -3.61 -27.02
C THR A 624 41.82 -4.63 -26.22
N LEU A 625 41.72 -5.87 -26.68
CA LEU A 625 41.02 -6.92 -25.93
C LEU A 625 41.71 -7.18 -24.57
N VAL A 626 43.04 -7.24 -24.56
CA VAL A 626 43.83 -7.38 -23.32
C VAL A 626 43.70 -6.15 -22.44
N LEU A 627 43.73 -4.93 -23.01
CA LEU A 627 43.42 -3.69 -22.28
C LEU A 627 42.04 -3.75 -21.62
N GLY A 628 41.00 -4.10 -22.39
CA GLY A 628 39.63 -4.25 -21.94
C GLY A 628 39.47 -5.30 -20.85
N LEU A 629 40.17 -6.43 -20.96
CA LEU A 629 40.13 -7.48 -19.96
C LEU A 629 40.81 -7.06 -18.66
N VAL A 630 42.03 -6.49 -18.72
CA VAL A 630 42.77 -6.08 -17.52
C VAL A 630 42.03 -4.96 -16.78
N PHE A 631 41.72 -3.86 -17.47
CA PHE A 631 41.05 -2.73 -16.84
C PHE A 631 39.57 -2.99 -16.55
N GLY A 632 38.92 -3.86 -17.32
CA GLY A 632 37.56 -4.34 -17.03
C GLY A 632 37.51 -5.18 -15.75
N VAL A 633 38.45 -6.10 -15.55
CA VAL A 633 38.55 -6.87 -14.30
C VAL A 633 38.88 -5.96 -13.11
N LEU A 634 39.76 -4.97 -13.29
CA LEU A 634 40.04 -3.98 -12.24
C LEU A 634 38.81 -3.13 -11.90
N GLY A 635 38.09 -2.63 -12.91
CA GLY A 635 36.85 -1.88 -12.73
C GLY A 635 35.75 -2.72 -12.08
N MET A 636 35.65 -4.00 -12.44
CA MET A 636 34.78 -4.97 -11.79
C MET A 636 35.14 -5.16 -10.32
N GLY A 637 36.44 -5.29 -10.00
CA GLY A 637 36.93 -5.39 -8.63
C GLY A 637 36.58 -4.16 -7.79
N LEU A 638 36.80 -2.96 -8.33
CA LEU A 638 36.43 -1.70 -7.67
C LEU A 638 34.92 -1.57 -7.47
N GLY A 639 34.12 -1.87 -8.50
CA GLY A 639 32.66 -1.86 -8.40
C GLY A 639 32.15 -2.87 -7.38
N THR A 640 32.77 -4.06 -7.33
CA THR A 640 32.46 -5.09 -6.34
C THR A 640 32.82 -4.66 -4.92
N GLY A 641 33.99 -4.05 -4.74
CA GLY A 641 34.42 -3.48 -3.46
C GLY A 641 33.48 -2.39 -2.97
N PHE A 642 33.09 -1.47 -3.85
CA PHE A 642 32.13 -0.41 -3.53
C PHE A 642 30.75 -0.96 -3.16
N MET A 643 30.22 -1.91 -3.93
CA MET A 643 28.95 -2.57 -3.63
C MET A 643 29.01 -3.36 -2.33
N SER A 644 30.13 -4.02 -2.02
CA SER A 644 30.31 -4.75 -0.77
C SER A 644 30.36 -3.82 0.44
N TYR A 645 30.99 -2.65 0.29
CA TYR A 645 30.99 -1.59 1.30
C TYR A 645 29.57 -1.05 1.56
N LEU A 646 28.81 -0.79 0.49
CA LEU A 646 27.41 -0.38 0.64
C LEU A 646 26.52 -1.50 1.19
N GLY A 647 26.82 -2.76 0.85
CA GLY A 647 26.14 -3.94 1.38
C GLY A 647 26.31 -4.11 2.89
N SER A 648 27.45 -3.70 3.46
CA SER A 648 27.69 -3.78 4.91
C SER A 648 27.16 -2.58 5.70
N HIS A 649 27.17 -1.37 5.13
CA HIS A 649 26.68 -0.16 5.81
C HIS A 649 25.17 0.07 5.62
N GLY A 650 24.64 -0.39 4.48
CA GLY A 650 23.28 -0.16 4.03
C GLY A 650 23.02 1.26 3.56
N ILE A 651 22.02 1.43 2.69
CA ILE A 651 21.51 2.74 2.26
C ILE A 651 20.19 2.98 2.97
N ASN A 652 20.12 4.01 3.81
CA ASN A 652 18.91 4.32 4.56
C ASN A 652 17.80 4.83 3.63
N ALA A 653 16.58 4.34 3.84
CA ALA A 653 15.39 4.90 3.22
C ALA A 653 15.06 6.25 3.88
N THR A 654 15.10 7.33 3.10
CA THR A 654 14.78 8.68 3.59
C THR A 654 13.33 9.08 3.32
N THR A 655 12.61 8.30 2.52
CA THR A 655 11.21 8.53 2.16
C THR A 655 10.43 7.22 2.23
N ASP A 656 9.12 7.31 2.45
CA ASP A 656 8.21 6.16 2.49
C ASP A 656 8.24 5.33 1.19
N ILE A 657 8.44 6.00 0.06
CA ILE A 657 8.59 5.35 -1.24
C ILE A 657 9.89 4.53 -1.27
N MET A 658 11.01 5.09 -0.80
CA MET A 658 12.25 4.31 -0.67
C MET A 658 12.08 3.14 0.28
N TYR A 659 11.36 3.30 1.39
CA TYR A 659 11.10 2.21 2.34
C TYR A 659 10.42 1.02 1.63
N PHE A 660 9.44 1.29 0.76
CA PHE A 660 8.80 0.28 -0.06
C PHE A 660 9.78 -0.39 -1.04
N PHE A 661 10.54 0.39 -1.80
CA PHE A 661 11.53 -0.12 -2.77
C PHE A 661 12.64 -0.94 -2.09
N PHE A 662 13.06 -0.54 -0.88
CA PHE A 662 14.13 -1.18 -0.13
C PHE A 662 13.63 -2.39 0.67
N SER A 663 12.32 -2.62 0.72
CA SER A 663 11.71 -3.65 1.57
C SER A 663 12.11 -3.48 3.05
N GLY A 664 12.18 -2.24 3.52
CA GLY A 664 12.55 -1.92 4.89
C GLY A 664 13.33 -0.61 5.04
N PRO A 665 13.89 -0.35 6.22
CA PRO A 665 14.56 0.91 6.52
C PRO A 665 15.90 1.09 5.81
N LYS A 666 16.51 0.01 5.30
CA LYS A 666 17.79 0.06 4.59
C LYS A 666 17.80 -0.90 3.40
N LEU A 667 18.33 -0.45 2.27
CA LEU A 667 18.74 -1.33 1.18
C LEU A 667 20.10 -1.93 1.54
N LEU A 668 20.23 -3.25 1.40
CA LEU A 668 21.50 -3.97 1.49
C LEU A 668 21.87 -4.47 0.10
N PRO A 669 22.65 -3.70 -0.68
CA PRO A 669 22.97 -4.07 -2.05
C PRO A 669 23.70 -5.42 -2.12
N THR A 670 23.30 -6.25 -3.08
CA THR A 670 23.93 -7.54 -3.38
C THR A 670 24.32 -7.59 -4.85
N LEU A 671 25.42 -8.28 -5.15
CA LEU A 671 25.87 -8.47 -6.52
C LEU A 671 25.49 -9.86 -7.03
N SER A 672 24.98 -9.90 -8.26
CA SER A 672 24.76 -11.13 -9.00
C SER A 672 26.00 -11.47 -9.83
N ALA A 673 26.40 -12.75 -9.89
CA ALA A 673 27.44 -13.20 -10.83
C ALA A 673 27.07 -12.87 -12.29
N GLY A 674 25.78 -12.94 -12.63
CA GLY A 674 25.28 -12.58 -13.97
C GLY A 674 25.55 -11.12 -14.34
N ASN A 675 25.42 -10.18 -13.40
CA ASN A 675 25.70 -8.76 -13.64
C ASN A 675 27.20 -8.52 -13.88
N LEU A 676 28.08 -9.21 -13.14
CA LEU A 676 29.53 -9.11 -13.33
C LEU A 676 29.95 -9.62 -14.71
N ILE A 677 29.41 -10.78 -15.11
CA ILE A 677 29.68 -11.37 -16.43
C ILE A 677 29.15 -10.46 -17.54
N ALA A 678 27.92 -9.94 -17.41
CA ALA A 678 27.33 -9.03 -18.39
C ALA A 678 28.14 -7.75 -18.53
N ALA A 679 28.55 -7.11 -17.43
CA ALA A 679 29.40 -5.92 -17.45
C ALA A 679 30.74 -6.17 -18.17
N LEU A 680 31.38 -7.33 -17.91
CA LEU A 680 32.62 -7.71 -18.58
C LEU A 680 32.42 -7.96 -20.08
N VAL A 681 31.35 -8.64 -20.46
CA VAL A 681 31.03 -8.88 -21.87
C VAL A 681 30.77 -7.56 -22.60
N ILE A 682 29.97 -6.67 -22.01
CA ILE A 682 29.66 -5.35 -22.58
C ILE A 682 30.95 -4.56 -22.81
N ILE A 683 31.84 -4.46 -21.81
CA ILE A 683 33.06 -3.68 -21.97
C ILE A 683 34.01 -4.27 -23.02
N LEU A 684 34.11 -5.60 -23.13
CA LEU A 684 34.91 -6.25 -24.16
C LEU A 684 34.36 -5.98 -25.56
N VAL A 685 33.04 -6.01 -25.72
CA VAL A 685 32.36 -5.67 -26.98
C VAL A 685 32.60 -4.21 -27.33
N VAL A 686 32.38 -3.28 -26.40
CA VAL A 686 32.59 -1.84 -26.63
C VAL A 686 34.04 -1.55 -26.99
N SER A 687 35.00 -2.10 -26.24
CA SER A 687 36.43 -1.89 -26.50
C SER A 687 36.83 -2.40 -27.89
N SER A 688 36.35 -3.59 -28.26
CA SER A 688 36.62 -4.20 -29.58
C SER A 688 36.04 -3.35 -30.71
N LEU A 689 34.77 -2.94 -30.60
CA LEU A 689 34.08 -2.10 -31.58
C LEU A 689 34.76 -0.73 -31.75
N SER A 690 35.20 -0.13 -30.63
CA SER A 690 35.91 1.16 -30.61
C SER A 690 37.20 1.13 -31.43
N THR A 691 37.85 -0.03 -31.52
CA THR A 691 39.18 -0.17 -32.14
C THR A 691 39.12 -0.58 -33.61
N LEU A 692 37.96 -1.02 -34.13
CA LEU A 692 37.86 -1.53 -35.50
C LEU A 692 38.40 -0.55 -36.55
N ILE A 693 38.05 0.74 -36.44
CA ILE A 693 38.50 1.77 -37.39
C ILE A 693 40.03 1.99 -37.30
N PRO A 694 40.61 2.32 -36.12
CA PRO A 694 42.06 2.42 -35.95
C PRO A 694 42.82 1.17 -36.41
N ALA A 695 42.33 -0.02 -36.09
CA ALA A 695 42.96 -1.27 -36.47
C ALA A 695 43.00 -1.45 -37.99
N VAL A 696 41.92 -1.12 -38.70
CA VAL A 696 41.90 -1.14 -40.18
C VAL A 696 42.91 -0.14 -40.75
N ILE A 697 43.01 1.06 -40.17
CA ILE A 697 43.97 2.08 -40.59
C ILE A 697 45.41 1.60 -40.38
N ALA A 698 45.72 0.94 -39.25
CA ALA A 698 47.01 0.31 -38.99
C ALA A 698 47.43 -0.65 -40.12
N THR A 699 46.49 -1.42 -40.67
CA THR A 699 46.78 -2.35 -41.79
C THR A 699 47.15 -1.66 -43.09
N ARG A 700 46.80 -0.38 -43.25
CA ARG A 700 47.03 0.41 -44.48
C ARG A 700 48.35 1.19 -44.47
N VAL A 701 49.13 1.14 -43.38
CA VAL A 701 50.45 1.77 -43.27
C VAL A 701 51.43 1.16 -44.29
N SER A 702 51.89 1.92 -45.28
CA SER A 702 52.81 1.43 -46.31
C SER A 702 54.24 1.24 -45.76
N PRO A 703 54.90 0.09 -46.00
CA PRO A 703 56.30 -0.14 -45.59
C PRO A 703 57.27 0.93 -46.11
N LEU A 704 57.08 1.38 -47.35
CA LEU A 704 57.89 2.41 -47.99
C LEU A 704 57.75 3.78 -47.31
N ARG A 705 56.51 4.21 -47.00
CA ARG A 705 56.26 5.50 -46.35
C ARG A 705 56.74 5.53 -44.90
N ALA A 706 56.64 4.40 -44.19
CA ALA A 706 57.09 4.27 -42.81
C ALA A 706 58.62 4.30 -42.67
N MET A 707 59.38 4.00 -43.74
CA MET A 707 60.84 4.06 -43.76
C MET A 707 61.41 5.37 -44.33
N GLN A 708 60.56 6.21 -44.95
CA GLN A 708 60.96 7.50 -45.54
C GLN A 708 60.77 8.70 -44.59
N THR A 709 60.22 8.49 -43.39
CA THR A 709 59.97 9.55 -42.41
C THR A 709 61.18 9.71 -41.49
N ASP A 710 62.21 10.35 -42.02
CA ASP A 710 63.25 11.09 -41.30
C ASP A 710 63.50 12.38 -42.10
N GLU A 711 62.62 13.37 -41.92
CA GLU A 711 62.91 14.82 -42.00
C GLU A 711 61.91 15.58 -41.12
#